data_AF-A0A4Z0A426-F1
#
_entry.id   AF-A0A4Z0A426-F1
#
_cell.length_a   1.000
_cell.length_b   1.000
_cell.length_c   1.000
_cell.angle_alpha   90.00
_cell.angle_beta   90.00
_cell.angle_gamma   90.00
#
_symmetry.space_group_name_H-M   'P 1'
#
loop_
_entity.id
_entity.type
_entity.pdbx_description
1 polymer ?
#
loop_
_entity_poly.entity_id
_entity_poly.type
_entity_poly.pdbx_seq_one_letter_code
_entity_poly.pdbx_strand_id
1 'polypeptide(L)'
;MDDAGFTADETVALLAAHSIEAFDTQIYLDVLLEGIGYPGHNGSHYGEAESPLESQFRVASDAAIAHDPRTACTWQSLIDNQERMTHAFREAMHKLALNGQHAAALVDCSEVIPESALWNGRPYPASGADHASRALGIHHVLAVSIVLLDVQLPFHRTMLRPTLVSLLLLLSSISYSAAASFEAHRLRVHGAQSINQWKRRSVLQNAAHGPEKAASFPVYNFTQPLDHFFNTTNATFGQRYWVSTRHYKPGTGAPVIVIDGGETSGEDRLSYLDTGIADILAKATGGVGVVLEHRYYGESIGVANFTTDNLRWLTNEQALEDSANFMRNVTFAGIDEDLTAPNTPWIYFGGSYAGARAAHMKVLYPDIVYGAIASSGVTHAGLTNWEYMDVIRLAANKTCSDNLVQAVAEVDALLASPKTHNQTKALFGLEGLEHDVDFVSTLTSPLGAWQNKNWDPAIGDTSFDAFCDAINVNTTGKAGNKFVTAPNGLNASTALLNYADYIKSNVASECPTSEIEACFGTYDDSQYTAADLSQTWRLWTFQYCTVWGYLTTAPPSEKTPTIISRLLDLHYEHKICVQAFPPGKHFQVPRLPNIIDVNRLGNFAIAADRLAIVDGEIDPWRPDTPHSQYYAKPRPDTTIRPFKLIPGAVHHWDENGLANSSAEPPEIKAIHEQEIAFVQAWLKDFKKGPALKVM
;
A
#
# COMPACT_ATOMS: atom_id res chain seq x y z
N MET A 1 3.19 36.72 -13.97
CA MET A 1 1.88 36.65 -13.28
C MET A 1 1.03 37.91 -13.55
N ASP A 2 1.54 38.87 -14.32
CA ASP A 2 0.83 40.07 -14.77
C ASP A 2 -0.48 39.75 -15.52
N ASP A 3 -0.49 38.71 -16.36
CA ASP A 3 -1.70 38.24 -17.07
C ASP A 3 -2.80 37.75 -16.11
N ALA A 4 -2.43 37.39 -14.88
CA ALA A 4 -3.34 37.00 -13.80
C ALA A 4 -3.60 38.16 -12.80
N GLY A 5 -3.16 39.38 -13.14
CA GLY A 5 -3.41 40.60 -12.35
C GLY A 5 -2.49 40.81 -11.14
N PHE A 6 -1.40 40.04 -11.01
CA PHE A 6 -0.44 40.19 -9.92
C PHE A 6 0.67 41.15 -10.28
N THR A 7 1.08 41.95 -9.30
CA THR A 7 2.28 42.79 -9.36
C THR A 7 3.55 41.94 -9.12
N ALA A 8 4.69 42.51 -9.48
CA ALA A 8 6.00 41.95 -9.18
C ALA A 8 6.17 41.70 -7.66
N ASP A 9 5.72 42.64 -6.83
CA ASP A 9 5.81 42.54 -5.37
C ASP A 9 4.93 41.43 -4.79
N GLU A 10 3.71 41.28 -5.29
CA GLU A 10 2.82 40.18 -4.88
C GLU A 10 3.37 38.83 -5.33
N THR A 11 4.04 38.78 -6.48
CA THR A 11 4.73 37.56 -6.95
C THR A 11 5.84 37.16 -5.99
N VAL A 12 6.69 38.11 -5.55
CA VAL A 12 7.73 37.86 -4.54
C VAL A 12 7.14 37.41 -3.21
N ALA A 13 6.02 38.02 -2.80
CA ALA A 13 5.36 37.66 -1.57
C ALA A 13 4.88 36.21 -1.58
N LEU A 14 4.25 35.74 -2.66
CA LEU A 14 3.76 34.36 -2.80
C LEU A 14 4.88 33.30 -2.71
N LEU A 15 6.11 33.65 -3.06
CA LEU A 15 7.26 32.75 -2.97
C LEU A 15 7.67 32.44 -1.52
N ALA A 16 7.11 33.12 -0.52
CA ALA A 16 7.25 32.70 0.88
C ALA A 16 6.73 31.26 1.12
N ALA A 17 5.81 30.76 0.29
CA ALA A 17 5.33 29.38 0.36
C ALA A 17 6.40 28.34 -0.01
N HIS A 18 7.53 28.74 -0.62
CA HIS A 18 8.65 27.84 -0.91
C HIS A 18 9.57 27.61 0.31
N SER A 19 9.26 28.15 1.49
CA SER A 19 10.00 27.86 2.72
C SER A 19 9.83 26.39 3.15
N ILE A 20 10.92 25.65 3.29
CA ILE A 20 10.91 24.17 3.36
C ILE A 20 10.71 23.61 4.79
N GLU A 21 10.82 24.42 5.85
CA GLU A 21 10.77 23.91 7.24
C GLU A 21 9.89 24.77 8.19
N ALA A 22 9.88 26.08 8.02
CA ALA A 22 9.03 27.02 8.73
C ALA A 22 8.66 28.16 7.77
N PHE A 23 7.43 28.70 7.88
CA PHE A 23 7.02 29.88 7.12
C PHE A 23 7.82 31.10 7.63
N ASP A 24 9.04 31.25 7.13
CA ASP A 24 10.04 32.19 7.63
C ASP A 24 10.74 32.97 6.51
N THR A 25 11.52 33.98 6.90
CA THR A 25 12.21 34.87 5.97
C THR A 25 13.50 34.30 5.39
N GLN A 26 13.92 33.10 5.81
CA GLN A 26 15.24 32.56 5.50
C GLN A 26 15.39 32.28 4.00
N ILE A 27 14.31 31.88 3.33
CA ILE A 27 14.30 31.69 1.89
C ILE A 27 14.82 32.90 1.10
N TYR A 28 14.47 34.12 1.53
CA TYR A 28 14.86 35.34 0.83
C TYR A 28 16.36 35.62 0.93
N LEU A 29 16.99 35.21 2.03
CA LEU A 29 18.43 35.29 2.20
C LEU A 29 19.12 34.16 1.45
N ASP A 30 18.64 32.93 1.61
CA ASP A 30 19.26 31.74 1.04
C ASP A 30 19.37 31.88 -0.47
N VAL A 31 18.28 32.21 -1.18
CA VAL A 31 18.29 32.34 -2.64
C VAL A 31 19.30 33.37 -3.17
N LEU A 32 19.69 34.37 -2.36
CA LEU A 32 20.69 35.36 -2.73
C LEU A 32 22.14 34.94 -2.46
N LEU A 33 22.37 33.88 -1.69
CA LEU A 33 23.72 33.36 -1.45
C LEU A 33 24.30 32.77 -2.74
N GLU A 34 25.60 32.99 -2.95
CA GLU A 34 26.33 32.46 -4.10
C GLU A 34 26.38 30.92 -4.05
N GLY A 35 25.91 30.28 -5.13
CA GLY A 35 25.95 28.83 -5.28
C GLY A 35 27.37 28.34 -5.53
N ILE A 36 27.74 27.20 -4.93
CA ILE A 36 29.05 26.55 -5.13
C ILE A 36 28.94 25.15 -5.74
N GLY A 37 27.73 24.59 -5.87
CA GLY A 37 27.49 23.30 -6.52
C GLY A 37 26.02 22.86 -6.48
N TYR A 38 25.73 21.71 -7.10
CA TYR A 38 24.41 21.07 -7.07
C TYR A 38 24.38 19.94 -6.01
N PRO A 39 23.25 19.74 -5.33
CA PRO A 39 23.11 18.60 -4.41
C PRO A 39 23.30 17.26 -5.13
N GLY A 40 24.11 16.36 -4.54
CA GLY A 40 24.30 14.99 -5.07
C GLY A 40 25.40 14.78 -6.12
N HIS A 41 26.33 15.72 -6.29
CA HIS A 41 27.57 15.59 -7.09
C HIS A 41 27.43 15.32 -8.61
N ASN A 42 26.24 15.36 -9.22
CA ASN A 42 26.04 15.05 -10.64
C ASN A 42 25.37 16.18 -11.44
N GLY A 43 26.07 17.30 -11.63
CA GLY A 43 25.70 18.35 -12.60
C GLY A 43 24.31 18.98 -12.37
N SER A 44 23.89 19.84 -13.30
CA SER A 44 22.61 20.58 -13.22
C SER A 44 21.43 19.75 -13.74
N HIS A 45 20.33 19.67 -12.98
CA HIS A 45 19.03 19.26 -13.50
C HIS A 45 18.22 20.44 -14.07
N TYR A 46 17.30 20.15 -15.02
CA TYR A 46 16.46 21.19 -15.63
C TYR A 46 15.59 21.89 -14.56
N GLY A 47 15.75 23.20 -14.43
CA GLY A 47 15.02 24.03 -13.45
C GLY A 47 15.73 24.19 -12.10
N GLU A 48 16.99 23.74 -11.98
CA GLU A 48 17.78 23.82 -10.76
C GLU A 48 18.89 24.90 -10.83
N ALA A 49 19.15 25.57 -9.71
CA ALA A 49 20.26 26.52 -9.54
C ALA A 49 21.32 26.00 -8.56
N GLU A 50 22.55 26.48 -8.69
CA GLU A 50 23.63 26.14 -7.76
C GLU A 50 23.34 26.64 -6.35
N SER A 51 23.71 25.82 -5.37
CA SER A 51 23.49 26.02 -3.95
C SER A 51 24.82 26.19 -3.19
N PRO A 52 24.89 27.05 -2.15
CA PRO A 52 26.04 27.22 -1.26
C PRO A 52 26.24 26.00 -0.35
N LEU A 53 25.24 25.12 -0.24
CA LEU A 53 25.26 23.93 0.59
C LEU A 53 24.96 22.68 -0.25
N GLU A 54 25.82 21.66 -0.14
CA GLU A 54 25.71 20.39 -0.89
C GLU A 54 24.43 19.60 -0.60
N SER A 55 23.68 19.94 0.45
CA SER A 55 22.41 19.29 0.82
C SER A 55 21.16 20.15 0.56
N GLN A 56 21.31 21.33 -0.04
CA GLN A 56 20.21 22.26 -0.30
C GLN A 56 19.88 22.30 -1.80
N PHE A 57 18.63 22.00 -2.13
CA PHE A 57 18.07 22.17 -3.47
C PHE A 57 17.65 23.62 -3.72
N ARG A 58 17.83 24.12 -4.95
CA ARG A 58 17.40 25.47 -5.34
C ARG A 58 16.70 25.49 -6.68
N VAL A 59 15.59 26.21 -6.74
CA VAL A 59 14.81 26.39 -7.96
C VAL A 59 15.39 27.55 -8.77
N ALA A 60 15.65 27.33 -10.06
CA ALA A 60 16.20 28.33 -10.96
C ALA A 60 15.27 29.55 -11.16
N SER A 61 13.95 29.36 -11.04
CA SER A 61 12.98 30.47 -11.10
C SER A 61 13.13 31.43 -9.93
N ASP A 62 13.37 30.92 -8.73
CA ASP A 62 13.49 31.74 -7.52
C ASP A 62 14.75 32.59 -7.59
N ALA A 63 15.86 32.00 -8.05
CA ALA A 63 17.10 32.72 -8.34
C ALA A 63 16.89 33.82 -9.40
N ALA A 64 16.18 33.52 -10.49
CA ALA A 64 15.88 34.51 -11.54
C ALA A 64 15.00 35.67 -11.02
N ILE A 65 13.99 35.36 -10.20
CA ILE A 65 13.08 36.35 -9.61
C ILE A 65 13.79 37.19 -8.55
N ALA A 66 14.69 36.60 -7.75
CA ALA A 66 15.45 37.34 -6.74
C ALA A 66 16.38 38.41 -7.34
N HIS A 67 16.85 38.19 -8.58
CA HIS A 67 17.79 39.08 -9.28
C HIS A 67 17.14 39.97 -10.35
N ASP A 68 15.84 39.82 -10.63
CA ASP A 68 15.15 40.66 -11.62
C ASP A 68 14.95 42.09 -11.07
N PRO A 69 15.26 43.16 -11.84
CA PRO A 69 15.16 44.55 -11.38
C PRO A 69 13.79 44.97 -10.86
N ARG A 70 12.71 44.28 -11.29
CA ARG A 70 11.33 44.57 -10.86
C ARG A 70 11.00 44.00 -9.49
N THR A 71 11.72 42.98 -9.03
CA THR A 71 11.40 42.17 -7.85
C THR A 71 12.51 42.21 -6.80
N ALA A 72 13.76 42.51 -7.18
CA ALA A 72 14.93 42.46 -6.31
C ALA A 72 14.82 43.33 -5.05
N CYS A 73 14.26 44.55 -5.16
CA CYS A 73 14.09 45.42 -3.99
C CYS A 73 13.10 44.83 -2.99
N THR A 74 12.00 44.28 -3.47
CA THR A 74 10.98 43.66 -2.62
C THR A 74 11.52 42.37 -2.00
N TRP A 75 12.23 41.56 -2.79
CA TRP A 75 12.91 40.36 -2.30
C TRP A 75 13.84 40.65 -1.12
N GLN A 76 14.74 41.62 -1.27
CA GLN A 76 15.65 42.02 -0.20
C GLN A 76 14.92 42.60 1.02
N SER A 77 13.78 43.27 0.80
CA SER A 77 13.02 43.88 1.89
C SER A 77 12.32 42.89 2.83
N LEU A 78 12.19 41.63 2.39
CA LEU A 78 11.58 40.55 3.17
C LEU A 78 12.60 39.75 3.99
N ILE A 79 13.91 39.95 3.76
CA ILE A 79 14.98 39.34 4.57
C ILE A 79 14.88 39.85 6.01
N ASP A 80 14.91 38.93 6.96
CA ASP A 80 14.81 39.17 8.40
C ASP A 80 13.59 40.01 8.85
N ASN A 81 12.55 40.11 8.01
CA ASN A 81 11.34 40.88 8.28
C ASN A 81 10.08 40.02 8.23
N GLN A 82 9.91 39.18 9.25
CA GLN A 82 8.81 38.21 9.36
C GLN A 82 7.43 38.86 9.29
N GLU A 83 7.24 40.00 9.94
CA GLU A 83 5.96 40.73 9.95
C GLU A 83 5.59 41.20 8.53
N ARG A 84 6.54 41.80 7.83
CA ARG A 84 6.34 42.28 6.45
C ARG A 84 6.10 41.13 5.49
N MET A 85 6.84 40.04 5.60
CA MET A 85 6.67 38.84 4.78
C MET A 85 5.29 38.23 5.01
N THR A 86 4.89 38.03 6.26
CA THR A 86 3.59 37.45 6.61
C THR A 86 2.43 38.31 6.12
N HIS A 87 2.54 39.64 6.29
CA HIS A 87 1.55 40.58 5.79
C HIS A 87 1.46 40.55 4.27
N ALA A 88 2.59 40.66 3.56
CA ALA A 88 2.62 40.67 2.11
C ALA A 88 2.09 39.36 1.51
N PHE A 89 2.46 38.22 2.09
CA PHE A 89 1.97 36.90 1.68
C PHE A 89 0.47 36.77 1.89
N ARG A 90 -0.06 37.21 3.04
CA ARG A 90 -1.49 37.19 3.33
C ARG A 90 -2.29 37.96 2.28
N GLU A 91 -1.87 39.19 1.97
CA GLU A 91 -2.55 40.02 0.98
C GLU A 91 -2.51 39.40 -0.43
N ALA A 92 -1.34 38.88 -0.83
CA ALA A 92 -1.18 38.23 -2.12
C ALA A 92 -1.99 36.93 -2.23
N MET A 93 -2.02 36.10 -1.17
CA MET A 93 -2.83 34.88 -1.10
C MET A 93 -4.33 35.18 -1.08
N HIS A 94 -4.75 36.24 -0.39
CA HIS A 94 -6.15 36.67 -0.41
C HIS A 94 -6.57 37.07 -1.83
N LYS A 95 -5.73 37.83 -2.54
CA LYS A 95 -5.96 38.16 -3.95
C LYS A 95 -5.98 36.92 -4.85
N LEU A 96 -5.09 35.95 -4.61
CA LEU A 96 -5.07 34.68 -5.33
C LEU A 96 -6.32 33.84 -5.10
N ALA A 97 -6.81 33.76 -3.86
CA ALA A 97 -8.03 33.04 -3.51
C ALA A 97 -9.29 33.63 -4.17
N LEU A 98 -9.27 34.93 -4.50
CA LEU A 98 -10.37 35.62 -5.15
C LEU A 98 -10.19 35.78 -6.67
N ASN A 99 -9.09 35.29 -7.24
CA ASN A 99 -8.83 35.47 -8.67
C ASN A 99 -9.88 34.71 -9.51
N GLY A 100 -10.66 35.44 -10.31
CA GLY A 100 -11.77 34.88 -11.10
C GLY A 100 -13.05 34.57 -10.30
N GLN A 101 -13.15 34.97 -9.02
CA GLN A 101 -14.31 34.75 -8.15
C GLN A 101 -14.74 36.04 -7.44
N HIS A 102 -16.03 36.20 -7.13
CA HIS A 102 -16.51 37.29 -6.29
C HIS A 102 -16.62 36.83 -4.84
N ALA A 103 -15.99 37.54 -3.89
CA ALA A 103 -15.99 37.16 -2.47
C ALA A 103 -17.40 36.94 -1.89
N ALA A 104 -18.40 37.70 -2.34
CA ALA A 104 -19.79 37.55 -1.91
C ALA A 104 -20.47 36.25 -2.37
N ALA A 105 -19.87 35.52 -3.32
CA ALA A 105 -20.34 34.22 -3.79
C ALA A 105 -19.64 33.05 -3.08
N LEU A 106 -18.70 33.33 -2.17
CA LEU A 106 -17.96 32.33 -1.41
C LEU A 106 -18.55 32.17 0.00
N VAL A 107 -18.48 30.94 0.53
CA VAL A 107 -18.92 30.63 1.90
C VAL A 107 -17.79 30.97 2.87
N ASP A 108 -18.10 31.71 3.93
CA ASP A 108 -17.14 32.03 4.99
C ASP A 108 -16.94 30.81 5.91
N CYS A 109 -15.78 30.18 5.79
CA CYS A 109 -15.36 29.04 6.61
C CYS A 109 -14.39 29.43 7.72
N SER A 110 -14.28 30.72 8.08
CA SER A 110 -13.26 31.19 9.04
C SER A 110 -13.40 30.53 10.42
N GLU A 111 -14.60 30.11 10.81
CA GLU A 111 -14.86 29.43 12.09
C GLU A 111 -14.25 28.01 12.20
N VAL A 112 -13.88 27.39 11.08
CA VAL A 112 -13.27 26.04 11.06
C VAL A 112 -11.77 26.07 10.75
N ILE A 113 -11.19 27.27 10.59
CA ILE A 113 -9.74 27.45 10.39
C ILE A 113 -9.08 27.65 11.75
N PRO A 114 -8.15 26.78 12.19
CA PRO A 114 -7.44 26.95 13.45
C PRO A 114 -6.67 28.27 13.49
N GLU A 115 -6.68 28.97 14.63
CA GLU A 115 -5.80 30.12 14.85
C GLU A 115 -4.33 29.66 14.83
N SER A 116 -3.50 30.31 14.02
CA SER A 116 -2.07 30.00 13.93
C SER A 116 -1.36 30.29 15.25
N ALA A 117 -0.49 29.39 15.70
CA ALA A 117 0.37 29.64 16.85
C ALA A 117 1.26 30.88 16.62
N LEU A 118 1.45 31.70 17.67
CA LEU A 118 2.36 32.85 17.62
C LEU A 118 3.80 32.38 17.34
N TRP A 119 4.44 32.97 16.34
CA TRP A 119 5.83 32.71 16.02
C TRP A 119 6.75 33.32 17.08
N ASN A 120 7.45 32.47 17.84
CA ASN A 120 8.36 32.86 18.91
C ASN A 120 9.85 32.72 18.52
N GLY A 121 10.14 32.58 17.23
CA GLY A 121 11.48 32.29 16.71
C GLY A 121 12.40 33.52 16.70
N ARG A 122 13.71 33.29 16.88
CA ARG A 122 14.76 34.24 16.48
C ARG A 122 15.22 33.88 15.06
N PRO A 123 15.57 34.85 14.19
CA PRO A 123 16.22 34.56 12.90
C PRO A 123 17.49 33.72 13.13
N TYR A 124 17.66 32.64 12.37
CA TYR A 124 18.85 31.79 12.45
C TYR A 124 20.00 32.42 11.64
N PRO A 125 21.24 32.50 12.18
CA PRO A 125 22.37 32.95 11.38
C PRO A 125 22.77 31.87 10.37
N ALA A 126 23.02 32.31 9.13
CA ALA A 126 23.47 31.51 7.99
C ALA A 126 24.91 30.97 8.16
N SER A 127 25.14 30.11 9.16
CA SER A 127 26.31 29.22 9.26
C SER A 127 26.25 28.40 10.56
N GLY A 128 25.37 27.39 10.63
CA GLY A 128 25.29 26.48 11.77
C GLY A 128 24.99 25.06 11.33
N ALA A 129 25.76 24.10 11.85
CA ALA A 129 25.79 22.68 11.46
C ALA A 129 24.51 21.86 11.77
N ASP A 130 23.34 22.50 11.89
CA ASP A 130 22.07 21.87 12.28
C ASP A 130 21.06 21.70 11.13
N HIS A 131 21.35 22.17 9.90
CA HIS A 131 20.45 22.04 8.75
C HIS A 131 20.22 20.59 8.27
N ALA A 132 21.10 19.64 8.60
CA ALA A 132 20.96 18.26 8.12
C ALA A 132 19.88 17.44 8.87
N SER A 133 19.36 17.95 9.99
CA SER A 133 18.60 17.13 10.95
C SER A 133 17.08 17.26 10.84
N ARG A 134 16.54 18.10 9.94
CA ARG A 134 15.11 18.47 9.99
C ARG A 134 14.35 18.60 8.67
N ALA A 135 14.93 18.20 7.53
CA ALA A 135 14.28 18.22 6.21
C ALA A 135 13.09 17.22 6.02
N LEU A 136 12.50 16.70 7.09
CA LEU A 136 11.38 15.75 7.06
C LEU A 136 10.18 16.37 7.76
N GLY A 137 9.44 17.24 7.05
CA GLY A 137 8.20 17.78 7.60
C GLY A 137 7.47 18.78 6.71
N ILE A 138 6.32 18.33 6.21
CA ILE A 138 5.11 19.12 5.89
C ILE A 138 5.00 19.69 4.46
N HIS A 139 4.29 18.94 3.61
CA HIS A 139 3.47 19.48 2.52
C HIS A 139 2.03 19.61 3.00
N HIS A 140 1.48 20.83 3.12
CA HIS A 140 0.03 21.07 3.12
C HIS A 140 -0.28 22.49 2.61
N VAL A 141 -1.37 22.60 1.82
CA VAL A 141 -2.06 23.82 1.32
C VAL A 141 -1.39 24.44 0.06
N LEU A 142 -1.98 24.61 -1.13
CA LEU A 142 -3.35 24.81 -1.62
C LEU A 142 -3.36 24.43 -3.14
N ALA A 143 -4.33 23.64 -3.62
CA ALA A 143 -4.64 23.54 -5.05
C ALA A 143 -6.14 23.76 -5.25
N VAL A 144 -6.50 24.93 -5.80
CA VAL A 144 -7.85 25.27 -6.25
C VAL A 144 -7.93 24.97 -7.76
N SER A 145 -8.89 24.13 -8.13
CA SER A 145 -9.18 23.72 -9.51
C SER A 145 -9.79 24.87 -10.35
N ILE A 146 -9.38 24.98 -11.62
CA ILE A 146 -10.14 25.70 -12.66
C ILE A 146 -10.25 24.81 -13.91
N VAL A 147 -11.51 24.56 -14.29
CA VAL A 147 -12.00 23.95 -15.53
C VAL A 147 -12.15 25.03 -16.58
N LEU A 148 -11.66 24.83 -17.81
CA LEU A 148 -12.16 25.53 -19.00
C LEU A 148 -12.14 24.60 -20.24
N LEU A 149 -13.28 24.63 -20.95
CA LEU A 149 -13.68 23.87 -22.14
C LEU A 149 -13.24 24.55 -23.45
N ASP A 150 -13.04 23.76 -24.51
CA ASP A 150 -13.40 24.02 -25.93
C ASP A 150 -13.16 22.70 -26.72
N VAL A 151 -14.13 21.96 -27.32
CA VAL A 151 -15.00 22.19 -28.50
C VAL A 151 -14.15 22.53 -29.76
N GLN A 152 -14.01 21.76 -30.85
CA GLN A 152 -14.97 21.06 -31.73
C GLN A 152 -14.28 20.14 -32.81
N LEU A 153 -14.93 19.00 -33.11
CA LEU A 153 -14.97 17.98 -34.21
C LEU A 153 -14.53 18.33 -35.68
N PRO A 154 -14.64 17.43 -36.71
CA PRO A 154 -14.42 15.96 -36.86
C PRO A 154 -13.77 15.54 -38.23
N PHE A 155 -13.31 14.28 -38.42
CA PHE A 155 -13.33 13.62 -39.75
C PHE A 155 -13.43 12.07 -39.67
N HIS A 156 -14.28 11.51 -40.54
CA HIS A 156 -14.61 10.10 -40.86
C HIS A 156 -13.37 9.30 -41.39
N ARG A 157 -13.25 7.96 -41.45
CA ARG A 157 -14.18 6.90 -41.92
C ARG A 157 -13.54 5.47 -41.83
N THR A 158 -14.37 4.45 -41.57
CA THR A 158 -14.40 3.05 -42.11
C THR A 158 -13.37 1.96 -41.76
N MET A 159 -13.89 0.98 -41.00
CA MET A 159 -14.00 -0.48 -41.25
C MET A 159 -12.81 -1.28 -41.81
N LEU A 160 -12.41 -2.34 -41.09
CA LEU A 160 -12.55 -3.75 -41.51
C LEU A 160 -12.06 -4.73 -40.40
N ARG A 161 -12.85 -5.79 -40.20
CA ARG A 161 -12.62 -7.07 -39.49
C ARG A 161 -13.22 -8.14 -40.47
N PRO A 162 -13.11 -9.48 -40.27
CA PRO A 162 -12.41 -10.26 -39.24
C PRO A 162 -11.79 -11.61 -39.75
N THR A 163 -11.28 -12.42 -38.80
CA THR A 163 -11.41 -13.90 -38.65
C THR A 163 -10.22 -14.86 -38.85
N LEU A 164 -10.18 -15.82 -37.90
CA LEU A 164 -9.63 -17.19 -37.90
C LEU A 164 -8.09 -17.29 -37.77
N VAL A 165 -7.52 -18.05 -36.82
CA VAL A 165 -7.69 -19.51 -36.64
C VAL A 165 -7.34 -19.91 -35.19
N SER A 166 -8.25 -20.67 -34.56
CA SER A 166 -7.94 -21.57 -33.44
C SER A 166 -7.54 -22.95 -33.98
N LEU A 167 -6.83 -23.73 -33.15
CA LEU A 167 -6.72 -25.21 -33.15
C LEU A 167 -5.38 -25.79 -33.61
N LEU A 168 -4.49 -26.08 -32.65
CA LEU A 168 -3.36 -27.04 -32.61
C LEU A 168 -2.57 -26.65 -31.34
N LEU A 169 -2.40 -27.42 -30.25
CA LEU A 169 -2.21 -28.85 -30.08
C LEU A 169 -2.62 -29.27 -28.65
N LEU A 170 -3.57 -30.21 -28.58
CA LEU A 170 -3.64 -31.21 -27.51
C LEU A 170 -2.68 -32.35 -27.91
N LEU A 171 -1.72 -32.69 -27.04
CA LEU A 171 -1.16 -34.04 -26.78
C LEU A 171 0.27 -33.94 -26.21
N SER A 172 0.41 -33.98 -24.88
CA SER A 172 1.52 -34.70 -24.22
C SER A 172 1.22 -34.86 -22.73
N SER A 173 0.54 -35.96 -22.40
CA SER A 173 0.50 -36.53 -21.06
C SER A 173 1.69 -37.49 -20.90
N ILE A 174 2.63 -37.21 -19.99
CA ILE A 174 3.43 -38.21 -19.25
C ILE A 174 3.85 -37.59 -17.90
N SER A 175 3.36 -38.24 -16.85
CA SER A 175 3.81 -38.39 -15.46
C SER A 175 5.07 -37.65 -14.98
N TYR A 176 4.88 -36.76 -13.99
CA TYR A 176 5.75 -36.65 -12.82
C TYR A 176 4.87 -36.38 -11.58
N SER A 177 4.90 -37.31 -10.62
CA SER A 177 4.27 -37.16 -9.31
C SER A 177 5.29 -36.58 -8.33
N ALA A 178 4.79 -35.76 -7.40
CA ALA A 178 5.46 -35.04 -6.31
C ALA A 178 5.75 -33.56 -6.58
N ALA A 179 4.69 -32.77 -6.75
CA ALA A 179 4.70 -31.35 -6.38
C ALA A 179 3.65 -31.19 -5.27
N ALA A 180 4.08 -30.69 -4.12
CA ALA A 180 3.19 -30.31 -3.03
C ALA A 180 2.23 -29.24 -3.54
N SER A 181 0.95 -29.58 -3.57
CA SER A 181 -0.13 -28.67 -3.94
C SER A 181 -0.62 -27.95 -2.69
N PHE A 182 -0.28 -26.66 -2.57
CA PHE A 182 -1.12 -25.64 -1.93
C PHE A 182 -0.65 -24.26 -2.41
N GLU A 183 -1.39 -23.71 -3.38
CA GLU A 183 -1.13 -22.42 -4.00
C GLU A 183 -2.38 -21.55 -3.83
N ALA A 184 -2.43 -20.79 -2.74
CA ALA A 184 -3.19 -19.56 -2.63
C ALA A 184 -2.55 -18.69 -1.55
N HIS A 185 -2.25 -17.44 -1.92
CA HIS A 185 -1.59 -16.39 -1.13
C HIS A 185 -0.10 -16.60 -0.85
N ARG A 186 0.77 -16.32 -1.84
CA ARG A 186 2.23 -16.20 -1.62
C ARG A 186 2.88 -15.06 -2.41
N LEU A 187 3.58 -14.19 -1.68
CA LEU A 187 4.25 -12.93 -2.06
C LEU A 187 3.35 -11.87 -2.69
N ARG A 188 2.99 -10.84 -1.90
CA ARG A 188 2.72 -9.49 -2.41
C ARG A 188 3.93 -8.61 -2.11
N VAL A 189 5.06 -8.92 -2.74
CA VAL A 189 6.07 -7.87 -2.93
C VAL A 189 5.55 -6.99 -4.07
N HIS A 190 5.67 -5.68 -3.93
CA HIS A 190 5.24 -4.75 -4.97
C HIS A 190 6.21 -4.79 -6.18
N GLY A 191 5.91 -4.07 -7.25
CA GLY A 191 6.83 -3.94 -8.39
C GLY A 191 6.62 -4.93 -9.55
N ALA A 192 7.49 -4.83 -10.55
CA ALA A 192 7.33 -5.56 -11.82
C ALA A 192 7.67 -7.07 -11.72
N GLN A 193 8.60 -7.46 -10.85
CA GLN A 193 8.96 -8.88 -10.67
C GLN A 193 7.83 -9.71 -10.07
N SER A 194 7.06 -9.15 -9.15
CA SER A 194 5.95 -9.89 -8.54
C SER A 194 4.86 -10.19 -9.57
N ILE A 195 4.68 -9.33 -10.58
CA ILE A 195 3.80 -9.58 -11.72
C ILE A 195 4.36 -10.68 -12.61
N ASN A 196 5.68 -10.68 -12.86
CA ASN A 196 6.32 -11.76 -13.61
C ASN A 196 6.14 -13.11 -12.90
N GLN A 197 6.30 -13.15 -11.57
CA GLN A 197 5.99 -14.32 -10.74
C GLN A 197 4.51 -14.72 -10.80
N TRP A 198 3.59 -13.74 -10.75
CA TRP A 198 2.15 -13.99 -10.91
C TRP A 198 1.83 -14.63 -12.27
N LYS A 199 2.38 -14.10 -13.37
CA LYS A 199 2.16 -14.62 -14.71
C LYS A 199 2.60 -16.08 -14.81
N ARG A 200 3.81 -16.40 -14.33
CA ARG A 200 4.32 -17.77 -14.35
C ARG A 200 3.44 -18.73 -13.56
N ARG A 201 2.99 -18.32 -12.36
CA ARG A 201 2.08 -19.14 -11.53
C ARG A 201 0.70 -19.30 -12.12
N SER A 202 0.15 -18.27 -12.77
CA SER A 202 -1.16 -18.35 -13.45
C SER A 202 -1.16 -19.39 -14.59
N VAL A 203 0.00 -19.59 -15.24
CA VAL A 203 0.20 -20.65 -16.24
C VAL A 203 0.24 -22.03 -15.59
N LEU A 204 0.74 -22.15 -14.35
CA LEU A 204 0.82 -23.40 -13.57
C LEU A 204 -0.51 -23.76 -12.87
N GLN A 205 -1.28 -22.77 -12.38
CA GLN A 205 -2.57 -22.98 -11.69
C GLN A 205 -3.70 -23.50 -12.61
N ASN A 206 -3.54 -23.41 -13.94
CA ASN A 206 -4.40 -24.11 -14.90
C ASN A 206 -4.26 -25.65 -14.84
N ALA A 207 -3.37 -26.20 -14.00
CA ALA A 207 -3.16 -27.64 -13.83
C ALA A 207 -3.57 -28.19 -12.45
N ALA A 208 -3.98 -27.38 -11.47
CA ALA A 208 -4.29 -27.88 -10.13
C ALA A 208 -5.33 -27.04 -9.36
N HIS A 209 -6.60 -27.16 -9.74
CA HIS A 209 -7.72 -26.88 -8.82
C HIS A 209 -8.32 -28.23 -8.40
N GLY A 210 -7.74 -28.84 -7.37
CA GLY A 210 -8.42 -29.91 -6.64
C GLY A 210 -9.50 -29.28 -5.75
N PRO A 211 -10.72 -29.82 -5.70
CA PRO A 211 -11.77 -29.25 -4.86
C PRO A 211 -11.43 -29.57 -3.41
N GLU A 212 -10.94 -28.58 -2.67
CA GLU A 212 -11.02 -28.66 -1.23
C GLU A 212 -12.49 -28.54 -0.85
N LYS A 213 -12.96 -29.42 0.03
CA LYS A 213 -14.38 -29.56 0.36
C LYS A 213 -14.78 -28.45 1.34
N ALA A 214 -14.79 -27.21 0.87
CA ALA A 214 -15.24 -26.06 1.64
C ALA A 214 -16.70 -26.27 2.07
N ALA A 215 -17.06 -25.78 3.27
CA ALA A 215 -18.46 -25.61 3.63
C ALA A 215 -19.15 -24.82 2.52
N SER A 216 -20.21 -25.38 1.94
CA SER A 216 -20.93 -24.74 0.83
C SER A 216 -21.80 -23.62 1.39
N PHE A 217 -21.23 -22.42 1.47
CA PHE A 217 -22.01 -21.21 1.67
C PHE A 217 -22.58 -20.77 0.32
N PRO A 218 -23.92 -20.60 0.19
CA PRO A 218 -24.49 -20.08 -1.03
C PRO A 218 -23.99 -18.66 -1.32
N VAL A 219 -23.72 -18.40 -2.60
CA VAL A 219 -23.37 -17.06 -3.08
C VAL A 219 -24.62 -16.25 -3.33
N TYR A 220 -24.63 -15.00 -2.85
CA TYR A 220 -25.68 -14.03 -3.08
C TYR A 220 -25.12 -12.80 -3.76
N ASN A 221 -25.99 -12.02 -4.42
CA ASN A 221 -25.62 -10.79 -5.11
C ASN A 221 -26.40 -9.61 -4.56
N PHE A 222 -25.69 -8.56 -4.17
CA PHE A 222 -26.25 -7.25 -3.84
C PHE A 222 -25.97 -6.29 -4.99
N THR A 223 -27.00 -5.58 -5.47
CA THR A 223 -26.82 -4.65 -6.60
C THR A 223 -26.21 -3.34 -6.10
N GLN A 224 -25.01 -3.02 -6.58
CA GLN A 224 -24.30 -1.77 -6.29
C GLN A 224 -24.27 -0.85 -7.50
N PRO A 225 -24.35 0.48 -7.33
CA PRO A 225 -23.95 1.41 -8.38
C PRO A 225 -22.43 1.32 -8.60
N LEU A 226 -22.00 1.49 -9.85
CA LEU A 226 -20.58 1.51 -10.17
C LEU A 226 -19.89 2.78 -9.65
N ASP A 227 -20.63 3.90 -9.62
CA ASP A 227 -20.16 5.21 -9.18
C ASP A 227 -21.13 5.82 -8.16
N HIS A 228 -20.69 5.90 -6.90
CA HIS A 228 -21.50 6.46 -5.81
C HIS A 228 -21.50 7.99 -5.74
N PHE A 229 -20.45 8.64 -6.24
CA PHE A 229 -20.17 10.04 -5.88
C PHE A 229 -20.25 11.01 -7.05
N PHE A 230 -19.79 10.59 -8.24
CA PHE A 230 -19.56 11.53 -9.34
C PHE A 230 -20.64 11.45 -10.42
N ASN A 231 -21.59 10.52 -10.29
CA ASN A 231 -22.70 10.29 -11.21
C ASN A 231 -22.24 10.25 -12.68
N THR A 232 -21.04 9.70 -12.93
CA THR A 232 -20.45 9.62 -14.28
C THR A 232 -21.12 8.53 -15.12
N THR A 233 -21.89 7.65 -14.47
CA THR A 233 -22.62 6.53 -15.08
C THR A 233 -23.74 6.07 -14.14
N ASN A 234 -24.82 5.54 -14.71
CA ASN A 234 -25.89 4.85 -13.97
C ASN A 234 -25.70 3.31 -13.98
N ALA A 235 -24.54 2.83 -14.40
CA ALA A 235 -24.24 1.40 -14.44
C ALA A 235 -24.23 0.83 -13.01
N THR A 236 -24.66 -0.43 -12.89
CA THR A 236 -24.62 -1.20 -11.65
C THR A 236 -23.87 -2.51 -11.85
N PHE A 237 -23.47 -3.14 -10.75
CA PHE A 237 -22.86 -4.47 -10.75
C PHE A 237 -23.39 -5.31 -9.58
N GLY A 238 -23.25 -6.63 -9.69
CA GLY A 238 -23.52 -7.54 -8.58
C GLY A 238 -22.30 -7.64 -7.68
N GLN A 239 -22.39 -7.15 -6.45
CA GLN A 239 -21.41 -7.40 -5.41
C GLN A 239 -21.76 -8.71 -4.72
N ARG A 240 -20.84 -9.67 -4.74
CA ARG A 240 -21.06 -10.97 -4.12
C ARG A 240 -20.92 -10.89 -2.60
N TYR A 241 -21.73 -11.70 -1.92
CA TYR A 241 -21.60 -11.91 -0.48
C TYR A 241 -22.06 -13.31 -0.08
N TRP A 242 -21.60 -13.75 1.08
CA TRP A 242 -21.97 -15.02 1.71
C TRP A 242 -22.47 -14.74 3.12
N VAL A 243 -23.39 -15.57 3.59
CA VAL A 243 -24.01 -15.41 4.92
C VAL A 243 -24.06 -16.74 5.65
N SER A 244 -23.74 -16.69 6.95
CA SER A 244 -23.88 -17.80 7.89
C SER A 244 -24.86 -17.40 9.00
N THR A 245 -25.94 -18.15 9.10
CA THR A 245 -26.98 -17.97 10.12
C THR A 245 -26.93 -19.04 11.22
N ARG A 246 -25.87 -19.85 11.26
CA ARG A 246 -25.75 -21.01 12.17
C ARG A 246 -25.93 -20.66 13.65
N HIS A 247 -25.52 -19.46 14.04
CA HIS A 247 -25.58 -18.97 15.42
C HIS A 247 -26.62 -17.88 15.65
N TYR A 248 -27.37 -17.51 14.61
CA TYR A 248 -28.31 -16.39 14.65
C TYR A 248 -29.43 -16.65 15.67
N LYS A 249 -29.65 -15.68 16.56
CA LYS A 249 -30.74 -15.69 17.54
C LYS A 249 -31.72 -14.55 17.23
N PRO A 250 -32.86 -14.83 16.57
CA PRO A 250 -33.87 -13.83 16.26
C PRO A 250 -34.39 -13.11 17.51
N GLY A 251 -34.71 -11.82 17.38
CA GLY A 251 -35.36 -11.01 18.42
C GLY A 251 -34.46 -10.59 19.58
N THR A 252 -33.17 -10.97 19.60
CA THR A 252 -32.25 -10.61 20.69
C THR A 252 -31.48 -9.31 20.45
N GLY A 253 -31.71 -8.64 19.30
CA GLY A 253 -30.85 -7.54 18.85
C GLY A 253 -29.47 -8.03 18.41
N ALA A 254 -29.43 -9.22 17.81
CA ALA A 254 -28.22 -9.88 17.34
C ALA A 254 -27.38 -8.96 16.41
N PRO A 255 -26.04 -8.93 16.56
CA PRO A 255 -25.19 -8.16 15.66
C PRO A 255 -25.02 -8.86 14.31
N VAL A 256 -24.64 -8.08 13.30
CA VAL A 256 -24.09 -8.60 12.06
C VAL A 256 -22.57 -8.42 12.11
N ILE A 257 -21.82 -9.52 11.98
CA ILE A 257 -20.36 -9.53 11.90
C ILE A 257 -20.00 -9.63 10.42
N VAL A 258 -19.45 -8.56 9.85
CA VAL A 258 -19.07 -8.52 8.44
C VAL A 258 -17.56 -8.61 8.29
N ILE A 259 -17.10 -9.57 7.51
CA ILE A 259 -15.74 -9.70 7.02
C ILE A 259 -15.65 -8.96 5.70
N ASP A 260 -14.77 -7.97 5.64
CA ASP A 260 -14.38 -7.30 4.42
C ASP A 260 -13.45 -8.21 3.60
N GLY A 261 -13.83 -8.46 2.34
CA GLY A 261 -13.07 -9.32 1.44
C GLY A 261 -11.65 -8.83 1.16
N GLY A 262 -11.41 -7.52 1.21
CA GLY A 262 -10.15 -6.94 0.79
C GLY A 262 -9.82 -7.21 -0.67
N GLU A 263 -8.55 -7.19 -1.01
CA GLU A 263 -8.02 -7.32 -2.37
C GLU A 263 -7.94 -8.77 -2.87
N THR A 264 -9.00 -9.57 -2.61
CA THR A 264 -9.11 -10.99 -2.99
C THR A 264 -10.54 -11.39 -3.34
N SER A 265 -10.72 -12.61 -3.86
CA SER A 265 -12.06 -13.21 -3.93
C SER A 265 -12.62 -13.34 -2.52
N GLY A 266 -13.92 -13.13 -2.35
CA GLY A 266 -14.59 -13.41 -1.08
C GLY A 266 -14.64 -14.91 -0.75
N GLU A 267 -14.46 -15.78 -1.76
CA GLU A 267 -14.28 -17.22 -1.56
C GLU A 267 -13.05 -17.53 -0.70
N ASP A 268 -12.00 -16.71 -0.80
CA ASP A 268 -10.76 -16.84 -0.02
C ASP A 268 -10.95 -16.47 1.46
N ARG A 269 -12.16 -16.07 1.87
CA ARG A 269 -12.52 -15.64 3.24
C ARG A 269 -13.57 -16.53 3.89
N LEU A 270 -14.03 -17.59 3.20
CA LEU A 270 -15.09 -18.47 3.71
C LEU A 270 -14.67 -19.26 4.95
N SER A 271 -13.38 -19.51 5.15
CA SER A 271 -12.87 -20.11 6.39
C SER A 271 -13.14 -19.23 7.62
N TYR A 272 -13.14 -17.90 7.47
CA TYR A 272 -13.41 -16.95 8.56
C TYR A 272 -14.89 -16.95 8.92
N LEU A 273 -15.75 -17.24 7.93
CA LEU A 273 -17.18 -17.46 8.11
C LEU A 273 -17.50 -18.85 8.68
N ASP A 274 -16.63 -19.84 8.43
CA ASP A 274 -16.83 -21.22 8.86
C ASP A 274 -16.34 -21.50 10.29
N THR A 275 -15.07 -21.24 10.57
CA THR A 275 -14.45 -21.55 11.87
C THR A 275 -13.60 -20.41 12.42
N GLY A 276 -13.30 -19.39 11.62
CA GLY A 276 -12.54 -18.22 12.05
C GLY A 276 -13.39 -17.12 12.70
N ILE A 277 -12.88 -15.90 12.67
CA ILE A 277 -13.34 -14.82 13.57
C ILE A 277 -14.82 -14.46 13.43
N ALA A 278 -15.42 -14.53 12.23
CA ALA A 278 -16.85 -14.29 12.08
C ALA A 278 -17.70 -15.38 12.75
N ASP A 279 -17.32 -16.66 12.63
CA ASP A 279 -18.02 -17.74 13.36
C ASP A 279 -17.83 -17.60 14.87
N ILE A 280 -16.62 -17.30 15.32
CA ILE A 280 -16.26 -17.11 16.73
C ILE A 280 -17.11 -16.00 17.37
N LEU A 281 -17.16 -14.82 16.74
CA LEU A 281 -17.93 -13.68 17.25
C LEU A 281 -19.44 -13.92 17.13
N ALA A 282 -19.92 -14.51 16.02
CA ALA A 282 -21.34 -14.82 15.83
C ALA A 282 -21.81 -15.84 16.89
N LYS A 283 -21.03 -16.88 17.18
CA LYS A 283 -21.31 -17.88 18.22
C LYS A 283 -21.39 -17.25 19.61
N ALA A 284 -20.47 -16.35 19.93
CA ALA A 284 -20.42 -15.69 21.23
C ALA A 284 -21.55 -14.66 21.45
N THR A 285 -22.08 -14.08 20.38
CA THR A 285 -23.06 -12.98 20.43
C THR A 285 -24.47 -13.37 19.99
N GLY A 286 -24.64 -14.56 19.39
CA GLY A 286 -25.89 -14.95 18.72
C GLY A 286 -26.10 -14.24 17.37
N GLY A 287 -25.00 -13.76 16.75
CA GLY A 287 -24.99 -12.91 15.57
C GLY A 287 -25.12 -13.66 14.24
N VAL A 288 -25.10 -12.87 13.15
CA VAL A 288 -25.00 -13.35 11.76
C VAL A 288 -23.60 -13.07 11.25
N GLY A 289 -22.95 -14.05 10.63
CA GLY A 289 -21.68 -13.85 9.94
C GLY A 289 -21.91 -13.53 8.46
N VAL A 290 -21.16 -12.58 7.92
CA VAL A 290 -21.21 -12.18 6.51
C VAL A 290 -19.80 -12.03 5.97
N VAL A 291 -19.55 -12.51 4.75
CA VAL A 291 -18.38 -12.12 3.95
C VAL A 291 -18.87 -11.25 2.82
N LEU A 292 -18.30 -10.04 2.67
CA LEU A 292 -18.64 -9.10 1.61
C LEU A 292 -17.46 -8.95 0.65
N GLU A 293 -17.64 -9.33 -0.62
CA GLU A 293 -16.57 -9.22 -1.62
C GLU A 293 -16.34 -7.77 -2.03
N HIS A 294 -15.07 -7.42 -2.22
CA HIS A 294 -14.68 -6.08 -2.65
C HIS A 294 -14.99 -5.86 -4.14
N ARG A 295 -15.39 -4.64 -4.53
CA ARG A 295 -15.51 -4.28 -5.96
C ARG A 295 -14.25 -4.63 -6.74
N TYR A 296 -14.40 -5.07 -7.98
CA TYR A 296 -13.34 -5.54 -8.90
C TYR A 296 -12.68 -6.88 -8.55
N TYR A 297 -12.80 -7.39 -7.33
CA TYR A 297 -12.20 -8.66 -6.95
C TYR A 297 -13.20 -9.82 -7.07
N GLY A 298 -12.66 -11.03 -7.25
CA GLY A 298 -13.45 -12.22 -7.53
C GLY A 298 -14.36 -12.01 -8.75
N GLU A 299 -15.68 -12.13 -8.56
CA GLU A 299 -16.66 -11.90 -9.62
C GLU A 299 -17.47 -10.61 -9.43
N SER A 300 -17.12 -9.78 -8.43
CA SER A 300 -17.76 -8.48 -8.16
C SER A 300 -17.28 -7.39 -9.12
N ILE A 301 -17.41 -7.63 -10.42
CA ILE A 301 -16.82 -6.83 -11.50
C ILE A 301 -17.91 -6.09 -12.29
N GLY A 302 -17.86 -4.75 -12.27
CA GLY A 302 -18.80 -3.87 -13.00
C GLY A 302 -18.28 -3.34 -14.34
N VAL A 303 -17.13 -3.81 -14.82
CA VAL A 303 -16.46 -3.28 -16.01
C VAL A 303 -16.08 -4.37 -17.00
N ALA A 304 -15.89 -4.00 -18.27
CA ALA A 304 -15.58 -4.96 -19.33
C ALA A 304 -14.10 -5.43 -19.34
N ASN A 305 -13.19 -4.66 -18.75
CA ASN A 305 -11.75 -4.92 -18.70
C ASN A 305 -11.08 -4.02 -17.63
N PHE A 306 -9.81 -4.25 -17.33
CA PHE A 306 -8.98 -3.54 -16.36
C PHE A 306 -8.06 -2.50 -16.99
N THR A 307 -8.54 -1.77 -18.00
CA THR A 307 -7.85 -0.59 -18.54
C THR A 307 -7.81 0.55 -17.52
N THR A 308 -6.87 1.50 -17.65
CA THR A 308 -6.73 2.65 -16.75
C THR A 308 -8.06 3.40 -16.53
N ASP A 309 -8.82 3.63 -17.61
CA ASP A 309 -10.13 4.27 -17.50
C ASP A 309 -11.12 3.42 -16.71
N ASN A 310 -11.20 2.11 -16.98
CA ASN A 310 -12.15 1.24 -16.29
C ASN A 310 -11.79 0.95 -14.84
N LEU A 311 -10.54 1.16 -14.43
CA LEU A 311 -10.11 1.05 -13.04
C LEU A 311 -10.36 2.32 -12.21
N ARG A 312 -10.79 3.43 -12.81
CA ARG A 312 -11.00 4.71 -12.09
C ARG A 312 -12.01 4.67 -10.93
N TRP A 313 -12.87 3.65 -10.88
CA TRP A 313 -13.80 3.44 -9.75
C TRP A 313 -13.28 2.43 -8.71
N LEU A 314 -12.08 1.88 -8.91
CA LEU A 314 -11.36 1.10 -7.91
C LEU A 314 -10.63 2.06 -6.96
N THR A 315 -11.40 2.75 -6.12
CA THR A 315 -10.89 3.66 -5.09
C THR A 315 -11.35 3.21 -3.71
N ASN A 316 -10.61 3.64 -2.67
CA ASN A 316 -10.96 3.34 -1.29
C ASN A 316 -12.35 3.91 -0.94
N GLU A 317 -12.64 5.15 -1.34
CA GLU A 317 -13.92 5.83 -1.06
C GLU A 317 -15.10 5.08 -1.67
N GLN A 318 -15.00 4.73 -2.96
CA GLN A 318 -16.07 4.04 -3.67
C GLN A 318 -16.36 2.68 -3.04
N ALA A 319 -15.30 1.97 -2.64
CA ALA A 319 -15.41 0.65 -2.07
C ALA A 319 -15.83 0.66 -0.58
N LEU A 320 -15.60 1.76 0.16
CA LEU A 320 -16.17 1.99 1.48
C LEU A 320 -17.67 2.31 1.38
N GLU A 321 -18.09 3.10 0.38
CA GLU A 321 -19.51 3.38 0.16
C GLU A 321 -20.28 2.15 -0.32
N ASP A 322 -19.65 1.21 -1.05
CA ASP A 322 -20.26 -0.11 -1.29
C ASP A 322 -20.66 -0.76 0.02
N SER A 323 -19.72 -0.89 0.95
CA SER A 323 -19.97 -1.49 2.26
C SER A 323 -21.07 -0.74 3.02
N ALA A 324 -21.03 0.59 3.02
CA ALA A 324 -22.05 1.41 3.66
C ALA A 324 -23.44 1.22 3.04
N ASN A 325 -23.53 1.21 1.71
CA ASN A 325 -24.77 0.98 0.98
C ASN A 325 -25.33 -0.44 1.22
N PHE A 326 -24.45 -1.45 1.27
CA PHE A 326 -24.81 -2.82 1.62
C PHE A 326 -25.42 -2.89 3.02
N MET A 327 -24.73 -2.33 4.03
CA MET A 327 -25.18 -2.34 5.43
C MET A 327 -26.53 -1.64 5.64
N ARG A 328 -26.83 -0.60 4.85
CA ARG A 328 -28.10 0.14 4.94
C ARG A 328 -29.28 -0.57 4.27
N ASN A 329 -29.03 -1.45 3.31
CA ASN A 329 -30.09 -1.91 2.39
C ASN A 329 -30.16 -3.43 2.19
N VAL A 330 -29.20 -4.20 2.66
CA VAL A 330 -29.21 -5.66 2.44
C VAL A 330 -30.35 -6.32 3.20
N THR A 331 -31.01 -7.26 2.51
CA THR A 331 -31.93 -8.23 3.12
C THR A 331 -31.33 -9.62 2.97
N PHE A 332 -31.24 -10.38 4.06
CA PHE A 332 -30.69 -11.73 4.02
C PHE A 332 -31.77 -12.76 3.74
N ALA A 333 -31.54 -13.63 2.75
CA ALA A 333 -32.45 -14.72 2.45
C ALA A 333 -32.64 -15.63 3.68
N GLY A 334 -33.89 -15.86 4.06
CA GLY A 334 -34.25 -16.67 5.23
C GLY A 334 -34.21 -15.94 6.58
N ILE A 335 -34.03 -14.61 6.59
CA ILE A 335 -34.18 -13.77 7.78
C ILE A 335 -35.29 -12.74 7.53
N ASP A 336 -36.38 -12.82 8.27
CA ASP A 336 -37.51 -11.88 8.17
C ASP A 336 -37.26 -10.56 8.93
N GLU A 337 -36.34 -10.57 9.90
CA GLU A 337 -35.99 -9.38 10.69
C GLU A 337 -35.16 -8.39 9.85
N ASP A 338 -35.47 -7.10 10.02
CA ASP A 338 -34.66 -6.02 9.44
C ASP A 338 -33.32 -5.90 10.19
N LEU A 339 -32.27 -6.41 9.57
CA LEU A 339 -30.89 -6.36 10.07
C LEU A 339 -30.09 -5.16 9.52
N THR A 340 -30.74 -4.19 8.87
CA THR A 340 -30.05 -3.03 8.31
C THR A 340 -29.54 -2.07 9.41
N ALA A 341 -28.44 -1.39 9.09
CA ALA A 341 -27.92 -0.30 9.90
C ALA A 341 -28.78 0.97 9.71
N PRO A 342 -28.92 1.85 10.73
CA PRO A 342 -28.21 1.85 12.02
C PRO A 342 -28.93 1.10 13.16
N ASN A 343 -30.09 0.47 12.89
CA ASN A 343 -30.94 -0.12 13.93
C ASN A 343 -30.48 -1.52 14.39
N THR A 344 -29.48 -2.06 13.72
CA THR A 344 -28.79 -3.31 14.06
C THR A 344 -27.31 -3.01 14.29
N PRO A 345 -26.65 -3.59 15.31
CA PRO A 345 -25.24 -3.32 15.55
C PRO A 345 -24.37 -4.12 14.58
N TRP A 346 -23.75 -3.43 13.63
CA TRP A 346 -22.79 -4.04 12.71
C TRP A 346 -21.35 -3.95 13.26
N ILE A 347 -20.68 -5.10 13.33
CA ILE A 347 -19.26 -5.20 13.68
C ILE A 347 -18.48 -5.46 12.40
N TYR A 348 -17.62 -4.54 12.03
CA TYR A 348 -16.85 -4.57 10.79
C TYR A 348 -15.44 -5.10 11.02
N PHE A 349 -15.05 -6.17 10.34
CA PHE A 349 -13.73 -6.79 10.49
C PHE A 349 -12.99 -6.79 9.15
N GLY A 350 -11.69 -6.57 9.19
CA GLY A 350 -10.81 -6.84 8.05
C GLY A 350 -9.35 -7.02 8.47
N GLY A 351 -8.62 -7.79 7.66
CA GLY A 351 -7.17 -8.00 7.73
C GLY A 351 -6.42 -7.14 6.71
N SER A 352 -5.21 -6.65 7.01
CA SER A 352 -4.35 -5.97 6.01
C SER A 352 -4.98 -4.68 5.45
N TYR A 353 -5.05 -4.49 4.13
CA TYR A 353 -5.82 -3.39 3.50
C TYR A 353 -7.29 -3.40 3.92
N ALA A 354 -7.91 -4.57 4.06
CA ALA A 354 -9.27 -4.69 4.59
C ALA A 354 -9.35 -4.23 6.06
N GLY A 355 -8.27 -4.39 6.82
CA GLY A 355 -8.14 -3.85 8.18
C GLY A 355 -8.03 -2.32 8.20
N ALA A 356 -7.27 -1.73 7.26
CA ALA A 356 -7.28 -0.28 7.05
C ALA A 356 -8.69 0.21 6.71
N ARG A 357 -9.40 -0.50 5.82
CA ARG A 357 -10.82 -0.23 5.51
C ARG A 357 -11.72 -0.38 6.72
N ALA A 358 -11.54 -1.36 7.60
CA ALA A 358 -12.33 -1.50 8.82
C ALA A 358 -12.18 -0.27 9.74
N ALA A 359 -10.95 0.24 9.88
CA ALA A 359 -10.70 1.48 10.61
C ALA A 359 -11.34 2.70 9.90
N HIS A 360 -11.20 2.82 8.58
CA HIS A 360 -11.81 3.90 7.79
C HIS A 360 -13.34 3.88 7.86
N MET A 361 -13.96 2.70 7.72
CA MET A 361 -15.39 2.48 7.88
C MET A 361 -15.87 3.00 9.23
N LYS A 362 -15.13 2.70 10.30
CA LYS A 362 -15.53 3.16 11.64
C LYS A 362 -15.43 4.67 11.83
N VAL A 363 -14.43 5.31 11.23
CA VAL A 363 -14.22 6.77 11.31
C VAL A 363 -15.19 7.55 10.42
N LEU A 364 -15.41 7.08 9.19
CA LEU A 364 -16.22 7.79 8.18
C LEU A 364 -17.71 7.49 8.28
N TYR A 365 -18.07 6.29 8.75
CA TYR A 365 -19.47 5.83 8.86
C TYR A 365 -19.83 5.39 10.29
N PRO A 366 -19.56 6.21 11.33
CA PRO A 366 -19.70 5.80 12.72
C PRO A 366 -21.14 5.48 13.14
N ASP A 367 -22.13 6.00 12.40
CA ASP A 367 -23.56 5.80 12.66
C ASP A 367 -24.05 4.42 12.21
N ILE A 368 -23.44 3.83 11.17
CA ILE A 368 -23.84 2.52 10.64
C ILE A 368 -22.87 1.41 11.05
N VAL A 369 -21.59 1.73 11.27
CA VAL A 369 -20.59 0.79 11.78
C VAL A 369 -20.56 0.90 13.30
N TYR A 370 -21.21 -0.02 13.99
CA TYR A 370 -21.31 0.04 15.45
C TYR A 370 -19.94 -0.12 16.11
N GLY A 371 -19.18 -1.13 15.70
CA GLY A 371 -17.78 -1.35 16.09
C GLY A 371 -16.97 -1.89 14.92
N ALA A 372 -15.65 -1.79 15.01
CA ALA A 372 -14.75 -2.36 14.02
C ALA A 372 -13.49 -2.95 14.64
N ILE A 373 -12.94 -3.97 13.97
CA ILE A 373 -11.68 -4.61 14.31
C ILE A 373 -10.79 -4.50 13.07
N ALA A 374 -9.73 -3.71 13.19
CA ALA A 374 -8.70 -3.56 12.18
C ALA A 374 -7.54 -4.50 12.55
N SER A 375 -7.53 -5.68 11.93
CA SER A 375 -6.47 -6.67 12.13
C SER A 375 -5.32 -6.44 11.15
N SER A 376 -4.08 -6.29 11.64
CA SER A 376 -2.89 -5.97 10.83
C SER A 376 -3.16 -4.84 9.84
N GLY A 377 -3.92 -3.83 10.32
CA GLY A 377 -4.56 -2.83 9.48
C GLY A 377 -3.55 -1.77 9.03
N VAL A 378 -3.15 -1.82 7.76
CA VAL A 378 -2.16 -0.89 7.15
C VAL A 378 -2.76 0.50 6.91
N THR A 379 -3.01 1.24 8.00
CA THR A 379 -3.68 2.54 7.97
C THR A 379 -2.76 3.70 7.57
N HIS A 380 -1.43 3.48 7.59
CA HIS A 380 -0.45 4.44 7.10
C HIS A 380 -0.05 4.12 5.67
N ALA A 381 -0.41 4.95 4.70
CA ALA A 381 0.13 4.85 3.34
C ALA A 381 1.51 5.53 3.24
N GLY A 382 2.49 4.86 2.64
CA GLY A 382 3.85 5.37 2.45
C GLY A 382 4.34 5.11 1.03
N LEU A 383 5.16 5.99 0.44
CA LEU A 383 5.73 5.74 -0.89
C LEU A 383 6.63 4.50 -0.90
N THR A 384 7.43 4.35 0.15
CA THR A 384 8.34 3.22 0.37
C THR A 384 8.00 2.52 1.68
N ASN A 385 8.21 1.21 1.74
CA ASN A 385 8.15 0.41 2.97
C ASN A 385 9.39 -0.51 3.03
N TRP A 386 10.53 0.06 3.42
CA TRP A 386 11.77 -0.71 3.59
C TRP A 386 11.77 -1.48 4.91
N GLU A 387 11.00 -0.98 5.88
CA GLU A 387 10.81 -1.53 7.21
C GLU A 387 10.20 -2.94 7.15
N TYR A 388 9.42 -3.24 6.11
CA TYR A 388 8.93 -4.58 5.82
C TYR A 388 10.04 -5.64 5.87
N MET A 389 11.14 -5.39 5.15
CA MET A 389 12.28 -6.31 5.13
C MET A 389 13.11 -6.23 6.41
N ASP A 390 13.09 -5.09 7.10
CA ASP A 390 13.78 -4.91 8.37
C ASP A 390 13.12 -5.71 9.50
N VAL A 391 11.79 -5.79 9.53
CA VAL A 391 11.06 -6.65 10.48
C VAL A 391 11.44 -8.11 10.28
N ILE A 392 11.45 -8.59 9.03
CA ILE A 392 11.89 -9.96 8.71
C ILE A 392 13.32 -10.18 9.18
N ARG A 393 14.23 -9.24 8.88
CA ARG A 393 15.63 -9.29 9.31
C ARG A 393 15.77 -9.38 10.83
N LEU A 394 14.96 -8.63 11.58
CA LEU A 394 15.02 -8.59 13.04
C LEU A 394 14.39 -9.83 13.70
N ALA A 395 13.33 -10.38 13.11
CA ALA A 395 12.56 -11.48 13.69
C ALA A 395 13.04 -12.87 13.25
N ALA A 396 13.67 -13.00 12.07
CA ALA A 396 14.19 -14.27 11.59
C ALA A 396 15.30 -14.84 12.50
N ASN A 397 15.60 -16.13 12.35
CA ASN A 397 16.72 -16.75 13.04
C ASN A 397 18.00 -15.92 12.84
N LYS A 398 18.67 -15.57 13.95
CA LYS A 398 19.83 -14.66 13.96
C LYS A 398 20.93 -15.07 12.97
N THR A 399 21.21 -16.37 12.85
CA THR A 399 22.21 -16.89 11.91
C THR A 399 21.76 -16.73 10.46
N CYS A 400 20.49 -17.03 10.16
CA CYS A 400 19.92 -16.81 8.83
C CYS A 400 19.99 -15.34 8.43
N SER A 401 19.53 -14.45 9.33
CA SER A 401 19.54 -13.00 9.11
C SER A 401 20.97 -12.46 8.87
N ASP A 402 21.94 -12.84 9.71
CA ASP A 402 23.34 -12.43 9.53
C ASP A 402 23.91 -12.92 8.19
N ASN A 403 23.62 -14.17 7.80
CA ASN A 403 24.06 -14.75 6.53
C ASN A 403 23.40 -14.06 5.33
N LEU A 404 22.11 -13.69 5.41
CA LEU A 404 21.41 -12.94 4.37
C LEU A 404 22.00 -11.54 4.18
N VAL A 405 22.21 -10.80 5.27
CA VAL A 405 22.84 -9.47 5.23
C VAL A 405 24.22 -9.56 4.57
N GLN A 406 25.03 -10.55 4.94
CA GLN A 406 26.34 -10.77 4.34
C GLN A 406 26.23 -11.10 2.84
N ALA A 407 25.41 -12.07 2.47
CA ALA A 407 25.29 -12.54 1.10
C ALA A 407 24.79 -11.44 0.16
N VAL A 408 23.84 -10.61 0.60
CA VAL A 408 23.33 -9.47 -0.17
C VAL A 408 24.40 -8.40 -0.36
N ALA A 409 25.14 -8.04 0.69
CA ALA A 409 26.25 -7.10 0.57
C ALA A 409 27.36 -7.63 -0.37
N GLU A 410 27.59 -8.94 -0.36
CA GLU A 410 28.54 -9.60 -1.25
C GLU A 410 28.06 -9.59 -2.72
N VAL A 411 26.76 -9.86 -2.97
CA VAL A 411 26.16 -9.73 -4.30
C VAL A 411 26.36 -8.31 -4.85
N ASP A 412 26.00 -7.28 -4.08
CA ASP A 412 26.13 -5.88 -4.51
C ASP A 412 27.59 -5.53 -4.85
N ALA A 413 28.55 -5.96 -4.03
CA ALA A 413 29.97 -5.75 -4.28
C ALA A 413 30.51 -6.50 -5.51
N LEU A 414 30.04 -7.73 -5.75
CA LEU A 414 30.48 -8.55 -6.87
C LEU A 414 29.87 -8.09 -8.20
N LEU A 415 28.64 -7.56 -8.19
CA LEU A 415 28.00 -6.94 -9.36
C LEU A 415 28.71 -5.64 -9.76
N ALA A 416 29.15 -4.83 -8.79
CA ALA A 416 29.87 -3.58 -9.06
C ALA A 416 31.21 -3.76 -9.78
N SER A 417 31.75 -4.98 -9.84
CA SER A 417 33.02 -5.30 -10.50
C SER A 417 32.81 -6.00 -11.85
N PRO A 418 33.28 -5.42 -12.98
CA PRO A 418 33.15 -6.04 -14.30
C PRO A 418 33.75 -7.44 -14.43
N LYS A 419 34.74 -7.78 -13.58
CA LYS A 419 35.39 -9.09 -13.59
C LYS A 419 34.50 -10.20 -13.04
N THR A 420 33.63 -9.85 -12.09
CA THR A 420 32.82 -10.78 -11.30
C THR A 420 31.34 -10.70 -11.66
N HIS A 421 30.90 -9.62 -12.29
CA HIS A 421 29.52 -9.34 -12.67
C HIS A 421 28.81 -10.54 -13.33
N ASN A 422 29.29 -11.03 -14.48
CA ASN A 422 28.64 -12.14 -15.19
C ASN A 422 28.76 -13.48 -14.42
N GLN A 423 29.89 -13.71 -13.73
CA GLN A 423 30.08 -14.91 -12.91
C GLN A 423 29.09 -14.94 -11.73
N THR A 424 28.75 -13.78 -11.19
CA THR A 424 27.78 -13.63 -10.10
C THR A 424 26.40 -14.04 -10.57
N LYS A 425 25.89 -13.47 -11.67
CA LYS A 425 24.57 -13.87 -12.22
C LYS A 425 24.53 -15.37 -12.57
N ALA A 426 25.59 -15.90 -13.17
CA ALA A 426 25.71 -17.32 -13.53
C ALA A 426 25.70 -18.26 -12.32
N LEU A 427 26.19 -17.81 -11.15
CA LEU A 427 26.15 -18.60 -9.92
C LEU A 427 24.70 -18.96 -9.54
N PHE A 428 23.77 -18.02 -9.73
CA PHE A 428 22.34 -18.17 -9.43
C PHE A 428 21.54 -18.79 -10.59
N GLY A 429 22.17 -19.06 -11.74
CA GLY A 429 21.47 -19.51 -12.96
C GLY A 429 20.65 -18.40 -13.64
N LEU A 430 21.04 -17.14 -13.44
CA LEU A 430 20.33 -15.95 -13.92
C LEU A 430 21.22 -15.11 -14.85
N GLU A 431 22.24 -15.70 -15.48
CA GLU A 431 23.16 -15.03 -16.40
C GLU A 431 22.48 -14.43 -17.64
N GLY A 432 21.28 -14.91 -17.97
CA GLY A 432 20.47 -14.38 -19.07
C GLY A 432 19.80 -13.03 -18.78
N LEU A 433 19.80 -12.57 -17.52
CA LEU A 433 19.18 -11.28 -17.17
C LEU A 433 20.06 -10.10 -17.59
N GLU A 434 19.51 -9.21 -18.42
CA GLU A 434 20.22 -8.05 -18.95
C GLU A 434 20.50 -7.02 -17.84
N HIS A 435 19.53 -6.76 -16.97
CA HIS A 435 19.59 -5.72 -15.96
C HIS A 435 19.90 -6.25 -14.55
N ASP A 436 20.78 -5.56 -13.82
CA ASP A 436 21.18 -5.98 -12.47
C ASP A 436 20.06 -5.87 -11.45
N VAL A 437 19.20 -4.86 -11.59
CA VAL A 437 18.01 -4.66 -10.76
C VAL A 437 17.01 -5.81 -10.91
N ASP A 438 16.84 -6.36 -12.12
CA ASP A 438 15.99 -7.54 -12.34
C ASP A 438 16.58 -8.79 -11.66
N PHE A 439 17.91 -8.93 -11.75
CA PHE A 439 18.63 -10.00 -11.09
C PHE A 439 18.45 -9.96 -9.58
N VAL A 440 18.76 -8.84 -8.93
CA VAL A 440 18.66 -8.75 -7.46
C VAL A 440 17.21 -8.73 -6.96
N SER A 441 16.26 -8.21 -7.75
CA SER A 441 14.83 -8.27 -7.43
C SER A 441 14.33 -9.72 -7.45
N THR A 442 14.81 -10.54 -8.39
CA THR A 442 14.50 -11.98 -8.44
C THR A 442 14.96 -12.72 -7.18
N LEU A 443 16.07 -12.29 -6.56
CA LEU A 443 16.58 -12.91 -5.34
C LEU A 443 15.64 -12.74 -4.14
N THR A 444 14.77 -11.71 -4.13
CA THR A 444 13.82 -11.46 -3.04
C THR A 444 12.69 -12.49 -2.94
N SER A 445 12.50 -13.34 -3.96
CA SER A 445 11.37 -14.27 -4.08
C SER A 445 11.08 -15.11 -2.82
N PRO A 446 12.07 -15.66 -2.10
CA PRO A 446 11.79 -16.46 -0.90
C PRO A 446 11.35 -15.64 0.32
N LEU A 447 11.64 -14.33 0.35
CA LEU A 447 11.51 -13.52 1.57
C LEU A 447 10.05 -13.24 1.94
N GLY A 448 9.19 -12.98 0.97
CA GLY A 448 7.77 -12.72 1.28
C GLY A 448 6.95 -13.96 1.63
N ALA A 449 7.54 -15.16 1.65
CA ALA A 449 6.92 -16.33 2.29
C ALA A 449 6.74 -16.09 3.80
N TRP A 450 7.53 -15.19 4.39
CA TRP A 450 7.39 -14.77 5.79
C TRP A 450 5.97 -14.33 6.13
N GLN A 451 5.36 -13.47 5.30
CA GLN A 451 4.01 -12.96 5.53
C GLN A 451 2.96 -14.07 5.61
N ASN A 452 3.13 -15.17 4.86
CA ASN A 452 2.15 -16.26 4.79
C ASN A 452 2.37 -17.33 5.87
N LYS A 453 3.30 -17.10 6.82
CA LYS A 453 3.40 -17.94 8.01
C LYS A 453 2.08 -17.87 8.78
N ASN A 454 1.61 -19.03 9.22
CA ASN A 454 0.43 -19.15 10.05
C ASN A 454 0.70 -20.11 11.20
N TRP A 455 0.01 -19.90 12.31
CA TRP A 455 0.06 -20.79 13.46
C TRP A 455 -0.65 -22.12 13.19
N ASP A 456 -1.63 -22.14 12.27
CA ASP A 456 -2.27 -23.35 11.81
C ASP A 456 -1.41 -24.01 10.70
N PRO A 457 -0.82 -25.19 10.97
CA PRO A 457 0.03 -25.88 9.99
C PRO A 457 -0.74 -26.33 8.73
N ALA A 458 -2.07 -26.36 8.74
CA ALA A 458 -2.86 -26.70 7.55
C ALA A 458 -2.81 -25.60 6.47
N ILE A 459 -2.59 -24.35 6.87
CA ILE A 459 -2.58 -23.18 5.98
C ILE A 459 -1.26 -22.39 6.00
N GLY A 460 -0.36 -22.68 6.94
CA GLY A 460 0.90 -21.97 7.10
C GLY A 460 1.94 -22.25 6.02
N ASP A 461 2.70 -21.22 5.64
CA ASP A 461 3.85 -21.30 4.73
C ASP A 461 5.19 -21.51 5.45
N THR A 462 5.88 -22.60 5.13
CA THR A 462 7.21 -22.95 5.66
C THR A 462 8.36 -22.67 4.69
N SER A 463 8.09 -22.10 3.50
CA SER A 463 9.10 -21.85 2.47
C SER A 463 10.21 -20.91 2.92
N PHE A 464 9.90 -19.91 3.75
CA PHE A 464 10.92 -19.05 4.34
C PHE A 464 11.87 -19.82 5.27
N ASP A 465 11.32 -20.74 6.07
CA ASP A 465 12.13 -21.54 7.00
C ASP A 465 13.02 -22.53 6.23
N ALA A 466 12.49 -23.18 5.20
CA ALA A 466 13.26 -24.02 4.30
C ALA A 466 14.38 -23.24 3.58
N PHE A 467 14.10 -21.99 3.18
CA PHE A 467 15.11 -21.09 2.62
C PHE A 467 16.20 -20.73 3.63
N CYS A 468 15.83 -20.38 4.85
CA CYS A 468 16.77 -20.10 5.92
C CYS A 468 17.64 -21.31 6.27
N ASP A 469 17.05 -22.51 6.34
CA ASP A 469 17.78 -23.75 6.59
C ASP A 469 18.80 -24.01 5.48
N ALA A 470 18.41 -23.81 4.21
CA ALA A 470 19.29 -23.97 3.06
C ALA A 470 20.50 -23.03 3.11
N ILE A 471 20.28 -21.74 3.38
CA ILE A 471 21.38 -20.76 3.50
C ILE A 471 22.32 -21.11 4.66
N ASN A 472 21.77 -21.63 5.75
CA ASN A 472 22.53 -21.94 6.95
C ASN A 472 23.35 -23.24 6.87
N VAL A 473 23.15 -24.08 5.84
CA VAL A 473 23.87 -25.35 5.69
C VAL A 473 25.39 -25.13 5.73
N ASN A 474 26.09 -25.86 6.60
CA ASN A 474 27.54 -25.76 6.79
C ASN A 474 28.05 -24.36 7.20
N THR A 475 27.16 -23.46 7.65
CA THR A 475 27.53 -22.21 8.30
C THR A 475 27.57 -22.42 9.81
N THR A 476 28.61 -21.93 10.48
CA THR A 476 28.69 -21.98 11.97
C THR A 476 28.17 -20.67 12.55
N GLY A 477 27.66 -20.68 13.79
CA GLY A 477 26.93 -19.57 14.45
C GLY A 477 27.67 -18.24 14.67
N LYS A 478 28.76 -17.99 13.95
CA LYS A 478 29.26 -16.67 13.58
C LYS A 478 29.38 -16.70 12.06
N ALA A 479 28.52 -15.96 11.35
CA ALA A 479 28.46 -15.72 9.90
C ALA A 479 29.38 -16.63 9.05
N GLY A 480 28.84 -17.43 8.14
CA GLY A 480 29.52 -18.44 7.30
C GLY A 480 30.70 -17.91 6.45
N ASN A 481 31.76 -17.44 7.12
CA ASN A 481 32.86 -16.60 6.64
C ASN A 481 33.93 -17.37 5.89
N LYS A 482 33.70 -18.66 5.62
CA LYS A 482 34.64 -19.40 4.78
C LYS A 482 34.36 -19.02 3.34
N PHE A 483 35.18 -18.11 2.83
CA PHE A 483 35.29 -17.88 1.41
C PHE A 483 35.88 -19.12 0.75
N VAL A 484 35.23 -19.59 -0.30
CA VAL A 484 35.69 -20.71 -1.12
C VAL A 484 35.59 -20.31 -2.59
N THR A 485 36.46 -20.90 -3.40
CA THR A 485 36.40 -20.73 -4.86
C THR A 485 35.33 -21.66 -5.41
N ALA A 486 34.25 -21.07 -5.93
CA ALA A 486 33.17 -21.76 -6.61
C ALA A 486 33.65 -22.43 -7.91
N PRO A 487 32.92 -23.42 -8.46
CA PRO A 487 33.29 -24.10 -9.70
C PRO A 487 33.48 -23.17 -10.91
N ASN A 488 32.81 -22.02 -10.92
CA ASN A 488 32.93 -20.99 -11.95
C ASN A 488 34.13 -20.03 -11.72
N GLY A 489 34.97 -20.29 -10.72
CA GLY A 489 36.16 -19.50 -10.37
C GLY A 489 35.90 -18.30 -9.46
N LEU A 490 34.66 -18.03 -9.07
CA LEU A 490 34.29 -16.92 -8.19
C LEU A 490 34.66 -17.24 -6.74
N ASN A 491 35.37 -16.35 -6.05
CA ASN A 491 35.62 -16.50 -4.62
C ASN A 491 34.44 -15.90 -3.86
N ALA A 492 33.67 -16.73 -3.16
CA ALA A 492 32.45 -16.32 -2.49
C ALA A 492 32.28 -16.95 -1.10
N SER A 493 31.52 -16.31 -0.21
CA SER A 493 31.17 -16.90 1.09
C SER A 493 30.31 -18.15 0.93
N THR A 494 30.38 -19.07 1.90
CA THR A 494 29.53 -20.28 1.89
C THR A 494 28.04 -19.91 1.93
N ALA A 495 27.67 -18.84 2.64
CA ALA A 495 26.31 -18.33 2.68
C ALA A 495 25.82 -17.88 1.30
N LEU A 496 26.65 -17.14 0.54
CA LEU A 496 26.31 -16.72 -0.83
C LEU A 496 26.14 -17.92 -1.77
N LEU A 497 27.00 -18.94 -1.65
CA LEU A 497 26.89 -20.15 -2.48
C LEU A 497 25.61 -20.92 -2.19
N ASN A 498 25.27 -21.12 -0.92
CA ASN A 498 24.03 -21.78 -0.54
C ASN A 498 22.79 -20.99 -1.00
N TYR A 499 22.83 -19.66 -0.89
CA TYR A 499 21.76 -18.78 -1.39
C TYR A 499 21.61 -18.94 -2.90
N ALA A 500 22.71 -18.90 -3.65
CA ALA A 500 22.69 -19.08 -5.09
C ALA A 500 22.17 -20.46 -5.50
N ASP A 501 22.59 -21.53 -4.82
CA ASP A 501 22.10 -22.88 -5.06
C ASP A 501 20.59 -23.00 -4.79
N TYR A 502 20.08 -22.35 -3.74
CA TYR A 502 18.65 -22.32 -3.45
C TYR A 502 17.87 -21.60 -4.55
N ILE A 503 18.29 -20.38 -4.93
CA ILE A 503 17.62 -19.61 -5.99
C ILE A 503 17.67 -20.36 -7.31
N LYS A 504 18.82 -20.94 -7.67
CA LYS A 504 18.96 -21.72 -8.88
C LYS A 504 18.01 -22.91 -8.93
N SER A 505 17.82 -23.59 -7.80
CA SER A 505 17.04 -24.82 -7.70
C SER A 505 15.54 -24.59 -7.54
N ASN A 506 15.12 -23.46 -6.94
CA ASN A 506 13.73 -23.21 -6.57
C ASN A 506 13.09 -22.01 -7.27
N VAL A 507 13.87 -21.13 -7.89
CA VAL A 507 13.36 -19.91 -8.54
C VAL A 507 13.77 -19.89 -10.02
N ALA A 508 15.07 -19.91 -10.32
CA ALA A 508 15.54 -19.86 -11.71
C ALA A 508 15.12 -21.10 -12.51
N SER A 509 15.02 -22.26 -11.86
CA SER A 509 14.57 -23.53 -12.45
C SER A 509 13.11 -23.54 -12.91
N GLU A 510 12.29 -22.59 -12.45
CA GLU A 510 10.91 -22.40 -12.93
C GLU A 510 10.86 -21.87 -14.37
N CYS A 511 12.00 -21.40 -14.89
CA CYS A 511 12.13 -20.86 -16.22
C CYS A 511 13.14 -21.69 -17.06
N PRO A 512 12.85 -21.97 -18.34
CA PRO A 512 13.85 -22.50 -19.25
C PRO A 512 15.07 -21.57 -19.33
N THR A 513 16.28 -22.14 -19.36
CA THR A 513 17.53 -21.36 -19.35
C THR A 513 17.68 -20.41 -20.55
N SER A 514 17.01 -20.68 -21.69
CA SER A 514 16.99 -19.79 -22.86
C SER A 514 16.03 -18.61 -22.70
N GLU A 515 15.12 -18.64 -21.73
CA GLU A 515 14.01 -17.70 -21.58
C GLU A 515 14.12 -16.85 -20.30
N ILE A 516 15.28 -16.83 -19.64
CA ILE A 516 15.48 -16.14 -18.36
C ILE A 516 15.05 -14.66 -18.42
N GLU A 517 15.45 -13.92 -19.46
CA GLU A 517 15.02 -12.52 -19.66
C GLU A 517 13.51 -12.41 -19.90
N ALA A 518 12.90 -13.34 -20.64
CA ALA A 518 11.45 -13.33 -20.85
C ALA A 518 10.66 -13.66 -19.56
N CYS A 519 11.22 -14.47 -18.68
CA CYS A 519 10.59 -14.86 -17.42
C CYS A 519 10.73 -13.83 -16.31
N PHE A 520 11.89 -13.18 -16.23
CA PHE A 520 12.25 -12.32 -15.10
C PHE A 520 12.53 -10.88 -15.54
N GLY A 521 12.92 -10.59 -16.77
CA GLY A 521 13.16 -9.21 -17.22
C GLY A 521 11.93 -8.30 -17.07
N THR A 522 12.15 -7.04 -16.68
CA THR A 522 11.06 -6.07 -16.45
C THR A 522 11.13 -4.84 -17.35
N TYR A 523 12.02 -4.82 -18.35
CA TYR A 523 12.25 -3.66 -19.22
C TYR A 523 11.46 -3.71 -20.54
N ASP A 524 10.82 -4.84 -20.86
CA ASP A 524 9.86 -4.91 -21.96
C ASP A 524 8.46 -4.51 -21.49
N ASP A 525 8.14 -3.23 -21.68
CA ASP A 525 6.85 -2.63 -21.32
C ASP A 525 5.65 -3.36 -21.95
N SER A 526 5.85 -3.99 -23.13
CA SER A 526 4.76 -4.66 -23.85
C SER A 526 4.13 -5.78 -23.02
N GLN A 527 4.91 -6.38 -22.11
CA GLN A 527 4.45 -7.44 -21.20
C GLN A 527 3.40 -6.96 -20.19
N TYR A 528 3.26 -5.65 -19.94
CA TYR A 528 2.35 -5.10 -18.92
C TYR A 528 1.12 -4.39 -19.52
N THR A 529 0.93 -4.50 -20.84
CA THR A 529 -0.15 -3.81 -21.57
C THR A 529 -1.49 -4.54 -21.61
N ALA A 530 -1.48 -5.86 -21.40
CA ALA A 530 -2.70 -6.65 -21.34
C ALA A 530 -3.60 -6.17 -20.20
N ALA A 531 -4.90 -6.08 -20.46
CA ALA A 531 -5.85 -5.48 -19.53
C ALA A 531 -7.21 -6.18 -19.52
N ASP A 532 -7.34 -7.38 -20.10
CA ASP A 532 -8.58 -8.16 -19.97
C ASP A 532 -8.82 -8.64 -18.52
N LEU A 533 -10.00 -9.19 -18.24
CA LEU A 533 -10.41 -9.55 -16.86
C LEU A 533 -9.56 -10.66 -16.23
N SER A 534 -8.75 -11.41 -17.01
CA SER A 534 -7.81 -12.38 -16.43
C SER A 534 -6.61 -11.70 -15.75
N GLN A 535 -6.34 -10.42 -16.04
CA GLN A 535 -5.17 -9.69 -15.56
C GLN A 535 -5.39 -9.15 -14.14
N THR A 536 -5.74 -10.02 -13.19
CA THR A 536 -6.11 -9.65 -11.82
C THR A 536 -4.99 -8.98 -11.03
N TRP A 537 -3.72 -9.20 -11.41
CA TRP A 537 -2.57 -8.48 -10.87
C TRP A 537 -2.68 -6.95 -11.01
N ARG A 538 -3.45 -6.47 -12.01
CA ARG A 538 -3.65 -5.03 -12.24
C ARG A 538 -4.45 -4.35 -11.13
N LEU A 539 -5.26 -5.08 -10.37
CA LEU A 539 -6.20 -4.50 -9.40
C LEU A 539 -5.47 -3.88 -8.21
N TRP A 540 -4.73 -4.70 -7.45
CA TRP A 540 -3.93 -4.19 -6.34
C TRP A 540 -2.83 -3.24 -6.83
N THR A 541 -2.24 -3.53 -8.00
CA THR A 541 -1.26 -2.66 -8.66
C THR A 541 -1.81 -1.27 -8.90
N PHE A 542 -3.05 -1.16 -9.40
CA PHE A 542 -3.69 0.12 -9.60
C PHE A 542 -3.92 0.86 -8.27
N GLN A 543 -4.38 0.17 -7.24
CA GLN A 543 -4.59 0.78 -5.92
C GLN A 543 -3.30 1.34 -5.33
N TYR A 544 -2.22 0.55 -5.33
CA TYR A 544 -0.96 1.03 -4.75
C TYR A 544 -0.28 2.10 -5.61
N CYS A 545 -0.44 2.05 -6.94
CA CYS A 545 0.06 3.09 -7.84
C CYS A 545 -0.74 4.41 -7.76
N THR A 546 -1.98 4.38 -7.25
CA THR A 546 -2.83 5.57 -7.18
C THR A 546 -2.78 6.25 -5.82
N VAL A 547 -2.96 5.52 -4.71
CA VAL A 547 -3.14 6.15 -3.38
C VAL A 547 -2.42 5.48 -2.22
N TRP A 548 -1.94 4.23 -2.34
CA TRP A 548 -1.36 3.51 -1.19
C TRP A 548 0.17 3.50 -1.14
N GLY A 549 0.85 3.29 -2.26
CA GLY A 549 2.31 3.13 -2.29
C GLY A 549 2.78 1.74 -1.84
N TYR A 550 3.42 1.66 -0.67
CA TYR A 550 4.01 0.45 -0.09
C TYR A 550 5.12 -0.21 -0.90
N LEU A 551 5.85 0.57 -1.70
CA LEU A 551 6.92 0.01 -2.54
C LEU A 551 8.09 -0.44 -1.65
N THR A 552 8.39 -1.74 -1.66
CA THR A 552 9.42 -2.33 -0.80
C THR A 552 10.81 -2.02 -1.35
N THR A 553 11.51 -1.05 -0.76
CA THR A 553 12.86 -0.65 -1.17
C THR A 553 13.90 -1.07 -0.15
N ALA A 554 15.18 -1.00 -0.51
CA ALA A 554 16.25 -1.03 0.48
C ALA A 554 16.16 0.17 1.44
N PRO A 555 16.68 0.07 2.68
CA PRO A 555 16.69 1.17 3.63
C PRO A 555 17.47 2.37 3.09
N PRO A 556 17.04 3.63 3.30
CA PRO A 556 17.70 4.81 2.73
C PRO A 556 19.11 5.06 3.32
N SER A 557 19.37 4.60 4.54
CA SER A 557 20.66 4.77 5.20
C SER A 557 21.58 3.59 4.94
N GLU A 558 22.79 3.86 4.46
CA GLU A 558 23.88 2.87 4.31
C GLU A 558 24.25 2.16 5.61
N LYS A 559 23.99 2.79 6.76
CA LYS A 559 24.30 2.21 8.08
C LYS A 559 23.28 1.16 8.52
N THR A 560 22.11 1.12 7.90
CA THR A 560 21.06 0.15 8.23
C THR A 560 21.33 -1.16 7.48
N PRO A 561 21.53 -2.29 8.17
CA PRO A 561 21.69 -3.58 7.53
C PRO A 561 20.44 -3.95 6.71
N THR A 562 20.60 -4.63 5.58
CA THR A 562 19.50 -5.02 4.68
C THR A 562 19.63 -6.47 4.24
N ILE A 563 18.49 -7.13 4.04
CA ILE A 563 18.38 -8.49 3.47
C ILE A 563 17.93 -8.47 1.99
N ILE A 564 17.86 -7.28 1.40
CA ILE A 564 17.63 -7.06 -0.04
C ILE A 564 18.68 -6.08 -0.58
N SER A 565 19.00 -6.20 -1.88
CA SER A 565 20.01 -5.38 -2.54
C SER A 565 19.68 -3.89 -2.49
N ARG A 566 20.71 -3.05 -2.33
CA ARG A 566 20.55 -1.59 -2.38
C ARG A 566 20.20 -1.04 -3.75
N LEU A 567 20.26 -1.86 -4.80
CA LEU A 567 19.81 -1.48 -6.14
C LEU A 567 18.27 -1.43 -6.24
N LEU A 568 17.54 -1.99 -5.27
CA LEU A 568 16.08 -1.90 -5.20
C LEU A 568 15.65 -0.57 -4.59
N ASP A 569 15.55 0.44 -5.43
CA ASP A 569 15.12 1.78 -5.09
C ASP A 569 13.66 2.07 -5.48
N LEU A 570 13.18 3.25 -5.09
CA LEU A 570 11.83 3.69 -5.42
C LEU A 570 11.61 3.79 -6.94
N HIS A 571 12.63 4.15 -7.72
CA HIS A 571 12.49 4.29 -9.16
C HIS A 571 12.18 2.94 -9.82
N TYR A 572 12.93 1.90 -9.47
CA TYR A 572 12.72 0.55 -9.97
C TYR A 572 11.36 -0.01 -9.53
N GLU A 573 11.05 0.07 -8.23
CA GLU A 573 9.79 -0.48 -7.69
C GLU A 573 8.54 0.26 -8.22
N HIS A 574 8.66 1.57 -8.47
CA HIS A 574 7.57 2.38 -9.02
C HIS A 574 7.39 2.21 -10.53
N LYS A 575 8.42 1.77 -11.26
CA LYS A 575 8.42 1.71 -12.74
C LYS A 575 7.16 1.05 -13.31
N ILE A 576 6.69 -0.01 -12.64
CA ILE A 576 5.49 -0.74 -13.04
C ILE A 576 4.23 0.12 -13.13
N CYS A 577 4.09 1.14 -12.30
CA CYS A 577 2.93 2.03 -12.32
C CYS A 577 2.79 2.77 -13.65
N VAL A 578 3.92 3.13 -14.25
CA VAL A 578 3.96 3.78 -15.57
C VAL A 578 3.76 2.75 -16.69
N GLN A 579 4.40 1.57 -16.58
CA GLN A 579 4.32 0.51 -17.59
C GLN A 579 2.91 -0.07 -17.71
N ALA A 580 2.26 -0.33 -16.57
CA ALA A 580 0.97 -1.00 -16.53
C ALA A 580 -0.20 -0.07 -16.87
N PHE A 581 -0.12 1.22 -16.52
CA PHE A 581 -1.26 2.15 -16.58
C PHE A 581 -0.99 3.37 -17.45
N PRO A 582 -0.94 3.22 -18.78
CA PRO A 582 -0.86 4.36 -19.68
C PRO A 582 -2.05 5.31 -19.45
N PRO A 583 -1.90 6.63 -19.70
CA PRO A 583 -2.98 7.59 -19.54
C PRO A 583 -4.23 7.19 -20.32
N GLY A 584 -5.36 7.11 -19.62
CA GLY A 584 -6.67 6.89 -20.22
C GLY A 584 -7.32 8.20 -20.68
N LYS A 585 -8.52 8.08 -21.28
CA LYS A 585 -9.31 9.24 -21.71
C LYS A 585 -9.96 9.97 -20.53
N HIS A 586 -10.31 9.23 -19.49
CA HIS A 586 -11.07 9.69 -18.33
C HIS A 586 -10.26 9.69 -17.04
N PHE A 587 -9.16 8.94 -17.00
CA PHE A 587 -8.32 8.83 -15.82
C PHE A 587 -6.85 8.70 -16.18
N GLN A 588 -6.00 9.31 -15.37
CA GLN A 588 -4.55 9.19 -15.44
C GLN A 588 -4.05 8.83 -14.04
N VAL A 589 -3.31 7.72 -13.94
CA VAL A 589 -2.62 7.37 -12.69
C VAL A 589 -1.61 8.48 -12.37
N PRO A 590 -1.59 8.99 -11.12
CA PRO A 590 -0.67 10.06 -10.75
C PRO A 590 0.79 9.60 -10.92
N ARG A 591 1.71 10.56 -11.09
CA ARG A 591 3.14 10.25 -11.28
C ARG A 591 3.73 9.50 -10.09
N LEU A 592 3.24 9.75 -8.89
CA LEU A 592 3.52 8.99 -7.67
C LEU A 592 2.18 8.80 -6.93
N PRO A 593 2.03 7.72 -6.14
CA PRO A 593 0.83 7.51 -5.35
C PRO A 593 0.51 8.70 -4.43
N ASN A 594 -0.75 9.16 -4.43
CA ASN A 594 -1.21 10.23 -3.56
C ASN A 594 -1.55 9.70 -2.15
N ILE A 595 -0.51 9.40 -1.37
CA ILE A 595 -0.62 8.81 -0.03
C ILE A 595 -1.36 9.71 0.98
N ILE A 596 -1.50 11.00 0.68
CA ILE A 596 -2.20 11.97 1.56
C ILE A 596 -3.70 11.62 1.65
N ASP A 597 -4.30 11.12 0.57
CA ASP A 597 -5.74 10.85 0.48
C ASP A 597 -6.21 9.84 1.53
N VAL A 598 -5.39 8.83 1.80
CA VAL A 598 -5.63 7.83 2.84
C VAL A 598 -5.15 8.33 4.20
N ASN A 599 -3.93 8.87 4.28
CA ASN A 599 -3.33 9.26 5.55
C ASN A 599 -4.14 10.32 6.33
N ARG A 600 -4.87 11.19 5.64
CA ARG A 600 -5.76 12.18 6.29
C ARG A 600 -6.89 11.54 7.10
N LEU A 601 -7.19 10.25 6.92
CA LEU A 601 -8.19 9.50 7.69
C LEU A 601 -7.72 9.10 9.09
N GLY A 602 -6.47 9.39 9.44
CA GLY A 602 -5.94 9.27 10.78
C GLY A 602 -4.54 8.66 10.85
N ASN A 603 -4.08 7.96 9.80
CA ASN A 603 -2.74 7.41 9.72
C ASN A 603 -2.43 6.54 10.98
N PHE A 604 -1.21 6.60 11.53
CA PHE A 604 -0.78 6.00 12.79
C PHE A 604 -1.55 6.48 14.02
N ALA A 605 -2.37 7.53 13.92
CA ALA A 605 -3.15 8.12 15.00
C ALA A 605 -4.65 7.78 14.91
N ILE A 606 -5.07 7.02 13.88
CA ILE A 606 -6.47 6.66 13.66
C ILE A 606 -7.05 5.98 14.90
N ALA A 607 -8.15 6.52 15.40
CA ALA A 607 -8.79 6.05 16.62
C ALA A 607 -10.26 6.49 16.65
N ALA A 608 -11.13 5.60 17.13
CA ALA A 608 -12.54 5.89 17.38
C ALA A 608 -13.03 4.99 18.52
N ASP A 609 -14.11 5.37 19.18
CA ASP A 609 -14.76 4.48 20.15
C ASP A 609 -15.32 3.25 19.44
N ARG A 610 -15.04 2.07 20.01
CA ARG A 610 -15.33 0.76 19.42
C ARG A 610 -14.55 0.48 18.14
N LEU A 611 -13.35 1.02 18.03
CA LEU A 611 -12.34 0.61 17.05
C LEU A 611 -11.23 -0.15 17.78
N ALA A 612 -11.10 -1.43 17.49
CA ALA A 612 -9.96 -2.24 17.92
C ALA A 612 -8.86 -2.21 16.86
N ILE A 613 -7.62 -2.04 17.30
CA ILE A 613 -6.42 -2.31 16.49
C ILE A 613 -5.80 -3.59 17.04
N VAL A 614 -5.61 -4.59 16.18
CA VAL A 614 -5.04 -5.90 16.54
C VAL A 614 -3.93 -6.23 15.55
N ASP A 615 -2.68 -6.32 15.96
CA ASP A 615 -1.57 -6.61 15.03
C ASP A 615 -0.68 -7.75 15.54
N GLY A 616 0.03 -8.42 14.63
CA GLY A 616 1.07 -9.38 14.98
C GLY A 616 2.37 -8.68 15.41
N GLU A 617 3.06 -9.22 16.41
CA GLU A 617 4.31 -8.65 16.92
C GLU A 617 5.41 -8.59 15.86
N ILE A 618 5.51 -9.63 15.04
CA ILE A 618 6.54 -9.85 14.01
C ILE A 618 5.96 -9.82 12.58
N ASP A 619 4.80 -9.17 12.42
CA ASP A 619 4.19 -8.89 11.13
C ASP A 619 5.05 -7.90 10.33
N PRO A 620 5.51 -8.24 9.11
CA PRO A 620 6.26 -7.31 8.30
C PRO A 620 5.45 -6.06 7.87
N TRP A 621 4.12 -6.09 7.97
CA TRP A 621 3.26 -4.93 7.75
C TRP A 621 3.05 -4.04 8.97
N ARG A 622 3.42 -4.48 10.16
CA ARG A 622 3.33 -3.69 11.41
C ARG A 622 3.89 -2.25 11.30
N PRO A 623 4.97 -1.96 10.55
CA PRO A 623 5.48 -0.60 10.38
C PRO A 623 4.47 0.39 9.80
N ASP A 624 3.45 -0.09 9.06
CA ASP A 624 2.39 0.69 8.43
C ASP A 624 1.07 0.66 9.22
N THR A 625 1.05 0.08 10.41
CA THR A 625 -0.12 0.01 11.28
C THR A 625 0.01 0.97 12.48
N PRO A 626 -1.08 1.22 13.24
CA PRO A 626 -0.97 1.99 14.48
C PRO A 626 -0.06 1.38 15.56
N HIS A 627 0.36 0.11 15.44
CA HIS A 627 1.39 -0.51 16.31
C HIS A 627 2.83 -0.35 15.78
N SER A 628 3.05 0.45 14.73
CA SER A 628 4.38 0.72 14.17
C SER A 628 5.40 1.06 15.24
N GLN A 629 6.46 0.25 15.32
CA GLN A 629 7.57 0.45 16.25
C GLN A 629 8.51 1.60 15.84
N TYR A 630 8.39 2.08 14.59
CA TYR A 630 9.23 3.13 14.05
C TYR A 630 8.60 4.51 14.23
N TYR A 631 7.28 4.61 14.02
CA TYR A 631 6.61 5.90 13.82
C TYR A 631 5.42 6.14 14.74
N ALA A 632 4.76 5.08 15.23
CA ALA A 632 3.54 5.23 16.02
C ALA A 632 3.85 5.41 17.52
N LYS A 633 2.96 6.16 18.19
CA LYS A 633 3.01 6.33 19.65
C LYS A 633 2.28 5.17 20.33
N PRO A 634 2.81 4.61 21.44
CA PRO A 634 2.08 3.65 22.24
C PRO A 634 0.74 4.22 22.71
N ARG A 635 -0.28 3.36 22.79
CA ARG A 635 -1.63 3.74 23.23
C ARG A 635 -2.11 2.84 24.36
N PRO A 636 -2.97 3.34 25.27
CA PRO A 636 -3.61 2.50 26.26
C PRO A 636 -4.52 1.47 25.60
N ASP A 637 -4.36 0.21 25.99
CA ASP A 637 -5.30 -0.86 25.66
C ASP A 637 -6.50 -0.78 26.60
N THR A 638 -7.69 -0.56 26.05
CA THR A 638 -8.93 -0.40 26.82
C THR A 638 -10.07 -1.17 26.17
N THR A 639 -11.12 -1.47 26.93
CA THR A 639 -12.30 -2.13 26.36
C THR A 639 -12.97 -1.29 25.27
N ILE A 640 -13.00 0.04 25.39
CA ILE A 640 -13.65 0.92 24.40
C ILE A 640 -12.78 1.17 23.16
N ARG A 641 -11.46 1.16 23.31
CA ARG A 641 -10.47 1.26 22.24
C ARG A 641 -9.39 0.20 22.43
N PRO A 642 -9.67 -1.07 22.06
CA PRO A 642 -8.71 -2.15 22.22
C PRO A 642 -7.48 -1.91 21.35
N PHE A 643 -6.32 -2.23 21.91
CA PHE A 643 -5.03 -2.02 21.27
C PHE A 643 -4.14 -3.23 21.56
N LYS A 644 -4.25 -4.24 20.70
CA LYS A 644 -3.76 -5.60 20.95
C LYS A 644 -2.59 -5.93 20.04
N LEU A 645 -1.51 -6.42 20.65
CA LEU A 645 -0.36 -6.97 19.93
C LEU A 645 -0.24 -8.45 20.26
N ILE A 646 -0.31 -9.32 19.26
CA ILE A 646 -0.28 -10.78 19.42
C ILE A 646 1.20 -11.24 19.41
N PRO A 647 1.73 -11.78 20.53
CA PRO A 647 3.14 -12.17 20.61
C PRO A 647 3.51 -13.24 19.59
N GLY A 648 4.64 -13.05 18.91
CA GLY A 648 5.15 -13.98 17.89
C GLY A 648 4.26 -14.17 16.65
N ALA A 649 3.12 -13.49 16.56
CA ALA A 649 2.26 -13.57 15.39
C ALA A 649 2.79 -12.76 14.22
N VAL A 650 2.54 -13.28 13.02
CA VAL A 650 2.84 -12.60 11.76
C VAL A 650 1.56 -11.89 11.29
N HIS A 651 1.10 -12.09 10.07
CA HIS A 651 0.07 -11.26 9.47
C HIS A 651 -1.33 -11.75 9.89
N HIS A 652 -2.06 -10.91 10.64
CA HIS A 652 -3.48 -11.06 11.04
C HIS A 652 -3.92 -12.47 11.45
N TRP A 653 -3.17 -13.10 12.37
CA TRP A 653 -3.41 -14.47 12.84
C TRP A 653 -4.74 -14.68 13.59
N ASP A 654 -5.35 -13.61 14.11
CA ASP A 654 -6.62 -13.56 14.82
C ASP A 654 -7.85 -13.82 13.93
N GLU A 655 -7.70 -13.76 12.60
CA GLU A 655 -8.84 -14.02 11.72
C GLU A 655 -9.13 -15.53 11.54
N ASN A 656 -8.10 -16.37 11.73
CA ASN A 656 -8.16 -17.82 11.60
C ASN A 656 -8.71 -18.47 12.86
N GLY A 657 -9.38 -19.61 12.74
CA GLY A 657 -9.87 -20.35 13.90
C GLY A 657 -10.13 -21.81 13.59
N LEU A 658 -9.99 -22.65 14.60
CA LEU A 658 -10.22 -24.09 14.49
C LEU A 658 -11.65 -24.45 14.93
N ALA A 659 -12.22 -25.48 14.30
CA ALA A 659 -13.52 -26.04 14.74
C ALA A 659 -13.49 -26.47 16.22
N ASN A 660 -12.34 -26.94 16.70
CA ASN A 660 -12.06 -27.14 18.12
C ASN A 660 -11.13 -26.04 18.64
N SER A 661 -11.70 -24.95 19.16
CA SER A 661 -10.93 -23.81 19.69
C SER A 661 -10.00 -24.17 20.87
N SER A 662 -10.19 -25.32 21.53
CA SER A 662 -9.25 -25.77 22.57
C SER A 662 -7.93 -26.32 22.02
N ALA A 663 -7.85 -26.56 20.71
CA ALA A 663 -6.63 -26.96 20.01
C ALA A 663 -5.81 -25.78 19.49
N GLU A 664 -6.34 -24.56 19.57
CA GLU A 664 -5.61 -23.34 19.19
C GLU A 664 -4.44 -23.09 20.15
N PRO A 665 -3.32 -22.52 19.65
CA PRO A 665 -2.23 -22.08 20.51
C PRO A 665 -2.71 -21.10 21.59
N PRO A 666 -2.07 -21.06 22.78
CA PRO A 666 -2.50 -20.21 23.88
C PRO A 666 -2.67 -18.73 23.52
N GLU A 667 -1.75 -18.19 22.71
CA GLU A 667 -1.75 -16.79 22.27
C GLU A 667 -2.94 -16.47 21.37
N ILE A 668 -3.30 -17.40 20.48
CA ILE A 668 -4.45 -17.29 19.56
C ILE A 668 -5.76 -17.36 20.33
N LYS A 669 -5.88 -18.36 21.21
CA LYS A 669 -7.04 -18.47 22.08
C LYS A 669 -7.22 -17.20 22.94
N ALA A 670 -6.12 -16.67 23.47
CA ALA A 670 -6.16 -15.46 24.29
C ALA A 670 -6.63 -14.23 23.51
N ILE A 671 -6.22 -14.05 22.25
CA ILE A 671 -6.73 -12.92 21.46
C ILE A 671 -8.21 -13.10 21.10
N HIS A 672 -8.65 -14.29 20.67
CA HIS A 672 -10.07 -14.56 20.39
C HIS A 672 -10.96 -14.31 21.63
N GLU A 673 -10.52 -14.72 22.82
CA GLU A 673 -11.24 -14.45 24.07
C GLU A 673 -11.32 -12.94 24.38
N GLN A 674 -10.26 -12.17 24.09
CA GLN A 674 -10.26 -10.73 24.26
C GLN A 674 -11.20 -10.03 23.26
N GLU A 675 -11.21 -10.47 22.01
CA GLU A 675 -12.12 -9.96 20.97
C GLU A 675 -13.57 -10.20 21.31
N ILE A 676 -13.91 -11.42 21.72
CA ILE A 676 -15.24 -11.73 22.26
C ILE A 676 -15.58 -10.79 23.41
N ALA A 677 -14.66 -10.60 24.36
CA ALA A 677 -14.92 -9.80 25.55
C ALA A 677 -15.21 -8.33 25.24
N PHE A 678 -14.41 -7.68 24.39
CA PHE A 678 -14.66 -6.27 24.07
C PHE A 678 -15.86 -6.10 23.14
N VAL A 679 -16.12 -7.01 22.19
CA VAL A 679 -17.31 -6.93 21.34
C VAL A 679 -18.58 -7.10 22.17
N GLN A 680 -18.62 -8.09 23.07
CA GLN A 680 -19.74 -8.25 23.99
C GLN A 680 -19.91 -7.04 24.91
N ALA A 681 -18.82 -6.41 25.36
CA ALA A 681 -18.89 -5.19 26.15
C ALA A 681 -19.49 -4.04 25.34
N TRP A 682 -19.08 -3.84 24.08
CA TRP A 682 -19.67 -2.83 23.22
C TRP A 682 -21.16 -3.04 23.02
N LEU A 683 -21.59 -4.28 22.77
CA LEU A 683 -23.00 -4.58 22.48
C LEU A 683 -23.95 -4.33 23.66
N LYS A 684 -23.45 -4.35 24.91
CA LYS A 684 -24.28 -4.01 26.10
C LYS A 684 -24.81 -2.58 26.06
N ASP A 685 -24.08 -1.67 25.43
CA ASP A 685 -24.43 -0.26 25.33
C ASP A 685 -25.21 0.08 24.05
N PHE A 686 -25.51 -0.92 23.20
CA PHE A 686 -26.24 -0.67 21.96
C PHE A 686 -27.68 -0.23 22.25
N LYS A 687 -28.07 0.89 21.66
CA LYS A 687 -29.43 1.41 21.71
C LYS A 687 -29.90 1.60 20.28
N LYS A 688 -31.03 1.00 19.92
CA LYS A 688 -31.69 1.25 18.64
C LYS A 688 -32.01 2.74 18.53
N GLY A 689 -31.72 3.34 17.38
CA GLY A 689 -32.12 4.71 17.11
C GLY A 689 -33.64 4.88 17.16
N PRO A 690 -34.16 6.10 17.34
CA PRO A 690 -35.58 6.34 17.14
C PRO A 690 -35.96 5.94 15.71
N ALA A 691 -36.96 5.08 15.56
CA ALA A 691 -37.48 4.72 14.25
C ALA A 691 -37.89 6.02 13.53
N LEU A 692 -37.17 6.38 12.47
CA LEU A 692 -37.56 7.46 11.57
C LEU A 692 -38.94 7.10 11.03
N LYS A 693 -39.98 7.72 11.58
CA LYS A 693 -41.30 7.74 10.95
C LYS A 693 -41.12 8.50 9.65
N VAL A 694 -40.98 7.77 8.55
CA VAL A 694 -41.12 8.33 7.20
C VAL A 694 -42.50 8.99 7.16
N MET A 695 -42.54 10.32 7.04
CA MET A 695 -43.76 11.07 6.76
C MET A 695 -44.08 11.03 5.28
#